data_AF-A0A261RIV6-F1
#
_entry.id   AF-A0A261RIV6-F1
#
_cell.length_a   1.000
_cell.length_b   1.000
_cell.length_c   1.000
_cell.angle_alpha   90.00
_cell.angle_beta   90.00
_cell.angle_gamma   90.00
#
_symmetry.space_group_name_H-M   'P 1'
#
loop_
_entity.id
_entity.type
_entity.pdbx_description
1 polymer ?
#
loop_
_entity_poly.entity_id
_entity_poly.type
_entity_poly.pdbx_seq_one_letter_code
_entity_poly.pdbx_strand_id
1 'polypeptide(L)'
;MLDAMPEDIDPTETAEWKEAFQALVGAQGAPRAAYVLDELLAQAAASGVRAAGQTRSAYLNTIPAHEQPPFPGDLALEERIASINRWNALAMVVRANQAHGELGGHIASYASAADLFEVGFNHFFRGAVADSPGDLVYLQPHSAPGVYARAYLEGFLGEEDLAHFRQEITAQARGLRGLSSYPHPWLMPDFWQFPTGSMGIGPINAIYQARFLRYLENRSLAPASDRKVWGIFGDGEMDEPESIAALTLAARERLDNLVFVVNCNLQRLDGPVRGNGRIIDELETLYAGAGWNVIKLVWGGDWDALLARDATGALARAFARTVDGQFQTFAANDGAYNRSHFFNQHPELAALVADWSDEAIDRLRRGGHDIVKIYAAYHRAVRHRGQPTVILAQTKKGYGMGSAGQGKMTTHQQKKLDDDALLAFRDRFALPITDADCLALKFYRPASDSPELRYLQARRAALGGYVPRRQSKAPGLAAPPADRWARFALEADGKEMSSTMAIVRMLGGLLKDEALGPRIVPIVADEARTFGMANLFRQIGIYSAQGQLYEPEDIGSVLYYREALDGQILEEGITEAGAISSWTAAGTSYSVNGLPMLPFYIYYSMFGFQRIGDLIWAAADQRARGFLIGATSGRTTLGGEGLQHQDGSSHLVAATVPNCRAYDPAHAYEAAVILEHGMRRMLHEQCDEFYYLTVTNENLPQPSLPSNDARAGILRGMHRVRAAPGARVRLLGAGPMLAEALQAAERLAQDYDIAAEVWSVTSFSELARDGRASERARTLGLGDAPGWVEHCLPGDTPVVAASDYVRAVPEQIRAWIAAPYRTVGTDGFGRSDTRARLRDFFEVGADWIVLQALDLLADRDTTLRGARQALREKLGAAERATPPWLA
;
A
#
# COMPACT_ATOMS: atom_id res chain seq x y z
N MET A 1 -2.00 -3.68 -34.06
CA MET A 1 -1.72 -3.91 -35.49
C MET A 1 -0.61 -4.94 -35.56
N LEU A 2 -0.88 -6.09 -36.17
CA LEU A 2 0.14 -7.08 -36.51
C LEU A 2 0.94 -6.46 -37.65
N ASP A 3 2.14 -5.94 -37.37
CA ASP A 3 3.08 -5.66 -38.43
C ASP A 3 3.50 -7.00 -39.01
N ALA A 4 2.87 -7.37 -40.14
CA ALA A 4 3.57 -8.15 -41.13
C ALA A 4 4.89 -7.41 -41.37
N MET A 5 6.02 -8.04 -41.03
CA MET A 5 7.31 -7.46 -41.36
C MET A 5 7.28 -7.09 -42.84
N PRO A 6 7.67 -5.86 -43.22
CA PRO A 6 7.80 -5.52 -44.62
C PRO A 6 8.69 -6.56 -45.30
N GLU A 7 8.29 -6.96 -46.50
CA GLU A 7 9.07 -7.87 -47.34
C GLU A 7 10.48 -7.28 -47.50
N ASP A 8 11.51 -8.06 -47.16
CA ASP A 8 12.90 -7.60 -47.23
C ASP A 8 13.23 -7.31 -48.70
N ILE A 9 13.34 -6.02 -49.03
CA ILE A 9 13.50 -5.55 -50.41
C ILE A 9 14.87 -5.90 -50.98
N ASP A 10 15.86 -6.16 -50.12
CA ASP A 10 17.19 -6.66 -50.49
C ASP A 10 17.74 -7.62 -49.41
N PRO A 11 17.38 -8.92 -49.49
CA PRO A 11 17.86 -9.93 -48.55
C PRO A 11 19.38 -10.11 -48.57
N THR A 12 20.06 -9.73 -49.66
CA THR A 12 21.51 -9.86 -49.79
C THR A 12 22.20 -8.80 -48.94
N GLU A 13 21.81 -7.54 -49.11
CA GLU A 13 22.32 -6.44 -48.28
C GLU A 13 22.04 -6.70 -46.79
N THR A 14 20.81 -7.12 -46.46
CA THR A 14 20.45 -7.47 -45.08
C THR A 14 21.31 -8.62 -44.52
N ALA A 15 21.67 -9.61 -45.34
CA ALA A 15 22.57 -10.70 -44.94
C ALA A 15 23.99 -10.18 -44.68
N GLU A 16 24.53 -9.32 -45.54
CA GLU A 16 25.87 -8.73 -45.37
C GLU A 16 25.99 -7.94 -44.05
N TRP A 17 24.98 -7.14 -43.70
CA TRP A 17 24.96 -6.43 -42.40
C TRP A 17 24.91 -7.38 -41.21
N LYS A 18 24.14 -8.48 -41.31
CA LYS A 18 24.06 -9.51 -40.26
C LYS A 18 25.39 -10.24 -40.11
N GLU A 19 26.02 -10.61 -41.22
CA GLU A 19 27.34 -11.26 -41.24
C GLU A 19 28.42 -10.33 -40.67
N ALA A 20 28.41 -9.05 -41.03
CA ALA A 20 29.33 -8.06 -40.49
C ALA A 20 29.18 -7.90 -38.96
N PHE A 21 27.94 -7.85 -38.46
CA PHE A 21 27.67 -7.82 -37.02
C PHE A 21 28.13 -9.10 -36.32
N GLN A 22 27.83 -10.27 -36.88
CA GLN A 22 28.28 -11.57 -36.34
C GLN A 22 29.80 -11.69 -36.33
N ALA A 23 30.48 -11.25 -37.39
CA ALA A 23 31.92 -11.20 -37.47
C ALA A 23 32.52 -10.28 -36.40
N LEU A 24 31.90 -9.13 -36.14
CA LEU A 24 32.31 -8.23 -35.06
C LEU A 24 32.15 -8.87 -33.67
N VAL A 25 31.01 -9.55 -33.41
CA VAL A 25 30.80 -10.29 -32.16
C VAL A 25 31.84 -11.40 -32.01
N GLY A 26 32.11 -12.17 -33.06
CA GLY A 26 33.11 -13.24 -33.03
C GLY A 26 34.55 -12.75 -32.84
N ALA A 27 34.91 -11.62 -33.45
CA ALA A 27 36.27 -11.09 -33.41
C ALA A 27 36.58 -10.24 -32.17
N GLN A 28 35.62 -9.44 -31.67
CA GLN A 28 35.84 -8.45 -30.61
C GLN A 28 34.86 -8.57 -29.43
N GLY A 29 33.92 -9.51 -29.47
CA GLY A 29 33.00 -9.81 -28.37
C GLY A 29 31.76 -8.90 -28.30
N ALA A 30 30.80 -9.31 -27.47
CA ALA A 30 29.51 -8.65 -27.30
C ALA A 30 29.59 -7.17 -26.86
N PRO A 31 30.49 -6.76 -25.93
CA PRO A 31 30.57 -5.36 -25.50
C PRO A 31 30.92 -4.39 -26.63
N ARG A 32 31.81 -4.78 -27.55
CA ARG A 32 32.16 -3.95 -28.71
C ARG A 32 31.02 -3.88 -29.72
N ALA A 33 30.36 -5.01 -29.97
CA ALA A 33 29.20 -5.06 -30.86
C ALA A 33 28.06 -4.17 -30.34
N ALA A 34 27.81 -4.16 -29.02
CA ALA A 34 26.84 -3.27 -28.39
C ALA A 34 27.20 -1.79 -28.59
N TYR A 35 28.46 -1.41 -28.34
CA TYR A 35 28.92 -0.04 -28.58
C TYR A 35 28.70 0.42 -30.03
N VAL A 36 29.05 -0.41 -31.02
CA VAL A 36 28.85 -0.06 -32.44
C VAL A 36 27.37 0.06 -32.79
N LEU A 37 26.52 -0.80 -32.23
CA LEU A 37 25.07 -0.72 -32.41
C LEU A 37 24.49 0.57 -31.81
N ASP A 38 24.96 1.00 -30.64
CA ASP A 38 24.56 2.27 -30.01
C ASP A 38 24.93 3.48 -30.89
N GLU A 39 26.14 3.50 -31.45
CA GLU A 39 26.58 4.55 -32.37
C GLU A 39 25.72 4.56 -33.66
N LEU A 40 25.38 3.39 -34.21
CA LEU A 40 24.50 3.27 -35.38
C LEU A 40 23.07 3.75 -35.06
N LEU A 41 22.54 3.43 -33.88
CA LEU A 41 21.23 3.91 -33.43
C LEU A 41 21.23 5.42 -33.19
N ALA A 42 22.30 5.98 -32.61
CA ALA A 42 22.47 7.42 -32.45
C ALA A 42 22.53 8.14 -33.81
N GLN A 43 23.26 7.57 -34.77
CA GLN A 43 23.31 8.07 -36.15
C GLN A 43 21.95 7.98 -36.83
N ALA A 44 21.23 6.86 -36.68
CA ALA A 44 19.87 6.70 -37.19
C ALA A 44 18.92 7.76 -36.63
N ALA A 45 18.96 7.99 -35.30
CA ALA A 45 18.16 9.01 -34.63
C ALA A 45 18.48 10.43 -35.13
N ALA A 46 19.77 10.76 -35.31
CA ALA A 46 20.21 12.04 -35.89
C ALA A 46 19.74 12.22 -37.34
N SER A 47 19.60 11.12 -38.09
CA SER A 47 19.06 11.09 -39.45
C SER A 47 17.53 11.00 -39.51
N GLY A 48 16.82 11.08 -38.37
CA GLY A 48 15.36 10.98 -38.32
C GLY A 48 14.80 9.57 -38.53
N VAL A 49 15.66 8.56 -38.61
CA VAL A 49 15.30 7.15 -38.68
C VAL A 49 15.02 6.65 -37.27
N ARG A 50 13.74 6.46 -36.94
CA ARG A 50 13.35 5.85 -35.66
C ARG A 50 13.23 4.34 -35.85
N ALA A 51 14.20 3.58 -35.37
CA ALA A 51 14.02 2.15 -35.20
C ALA A 51 12.80 1.93 -34.27
N ALA A 52 11.90 1.01 -34.60
CA ALA A 52 10.88 0.57 -33.66
C ALA A 52 11.63 0.00 -32.45
N GLY A 53 11.61 0.71 -31.31
CA GLY A 53 12.54 0.50 -30.21
C GLY A 53 12.66 -0.97 -29.83
N GLN A 54 13.84 -1.55 -30.00
CA GLN A 54 14.15 -2.91 -29.55
C GLN A 54 14.27 -2.91 -28.02
N THR A 55 13.15 -2.74 -27.34
CA THR A 55 13.04 -2.93 -25.88
C THR A 55 12.72 -4.38 -25.53
N ARG A 56 12.58 -5.26 -26.53
CA ARG A 56 12.20 -6.67 -26.37
C ARG A 56 13.28 -7.58 -26.91
N SER A 57 13.76 -8.48 -26.06
CA SER A 57 14.61 -9.59 -26.49
C SER A 57 13.76 -10.73 -27.06
N ALA A 58 14.38 -11.74 -27.68
CA ALA A 58 13.69 -12.95 -28.14
C ALA A 58 12.85 -13.59 -27.02
N TYR A 59 11.76 -14.29 -27.34
CA TYR A 59 10.89 -14.99 -26.37
C TYR A 59 11.56 -16.27 -25.83
N LEU A 60 12.73 -16.09 -25.23
CA LEU A 60 13.63 -17.08 -24.68
C LEU A 60 14.07 -16.65 -23.27
N ASN A 61 14.75 -17.56 -22.58
CA ASN A 61 15.36 -17.24 -21.28
C ASN A 61 16.46 -16.18 -21.45
N THR A 62 16.49 -15.18 -20.56
CA THR A 62 17.58 -14.20 -20.51
C THR A 62 18.92 -14.85 -20.16
N ILE A 63 18.92 -15.90 -19.34
CA ILE A 63 20.12 -16.64 -18.95
C ILE A 63 20.19 -17.92 -19.80
N PRO A 64 21.13 -18.03 -20.75
CA PRO A 64 21.29 -19.25 -21.54
C PRO A 64 21.87 -20.38 -20.70
N ALA A 65 21.67 -21.63 -21.14
CA ALA A 65 22.09 -22.83 -20.39
C ALA A 65 23.58 -22.84 -20.02
N HIS A 66 24.46 -22.31 -20.89
CA HIS A 66 25.91 -22.27 -20.65
C HIS A 66 26.36 -21.20 -19.64
N GLU A 67 25.50 -20.21 -19.33
CA GLU A 67 25.74 -19.21 -18.27
C GLU A 67 25.02 -19.57 -16.95
N GLN A 68 24.27 -20.67 -16.94
CA GLN A 68 23.52 -21.09 -15.78
C GLN A 68 24.46 -21.54 -14.65
N PRO A 69 24.33 -21.00 -13.43
CA PRO A 69 25.13 -21.47 -12.31
C PRO A 69 24.73 -22.90 -11.90
N PRO A 70 25.64 -23.69 -11.31
CA PRO A 70 25.29 -24.96 -10.67
C PRO A 70 24.20 -24.77 -9.61
N PHE A 71 23.23 -25.68 -9.58
CA PHE A 71 22.21 -25.68 -8.53
C PHE A 71 22.82 -26.16 -7.20
N PRO A 72 22.65 -25.42 -6.09
CA PRO A 72 23.37 -25.70 -4.85
C PRO A 72 22.63 -26.67 -3.90
N GLY A 73 21.39 -27.05 -4.22
CA GLY A 73 20.53 -27.88 -3.38
C GLY A 73 20.39 -29.32 -3.85
N ASP A 74 19.62 -30.10 -3.09
CA ASP A 74 19.17 -31.44 -3.48
C ASP A 74 17.83 -31.34 -4.21
N LEU A 75 17.85 -31.51 -5.53
CA LEU A 75 16.67 -31.39 -6.39
C LEU A 75 15.55 -32.34 -5.96
N ALA A 76 15.86 -33.59 -5.65
CA ALA A 76 14.87 -34.61 -5.32
C ALA A 76 14.22 -34.37 -3.95
N LEU A 77 14.96 -33.81 -2.98
CA LEU A 77 14.38 -33.39 -1.70
C LEU A 77 13.52 -32.14 -1.86
N GLU A 78 13.98 -31.15 -2.61
CA GLU A 78 13.23 -29.90 -2.82
C GLU A 78 11.93 -30.12 -3.59
N GLU A 79 11.93 -30.95 -4.64
CA GLU A 79 10.72 -31.33 -5.37
C GLU A 79 9.72 -32.09 -4.49
N ARG A 80 10.20 -32.96 -3.59
CA ARG A 80 9.34 -33.64 -2.60
C ARG A 80 8.71 -32.65 -1.62
N ILE A 81 9.49 -31.72 -1.06
CA ILE A 81 8.97 -30.69 -0.14
C ILE A 81 7.94 -29.81 -0.85
N ALA A 82 8.24 -29.37 -2.07
CA ALA A 82 7.33 -28.56 -2.89
C ALA A 82 6.01 -29.29 -3.20
N SER A 83 6.07 -30.61 -3.39
CA SER A 83 4.91 -31.49 -3.59
C SER A 83 4.06 -31.61 -2.32
N ILE A 84 4.69 -31.77 -1.15
CA ILE A 84 3.98 -31.83 0.14
C ILE A 84 3.27 -30.50 0.42
N ASN A 85 3.94 -29.36 0.19
CA ASN A 85 3.33 -28.05 0.38
C ASN A 85 2.13 -27.84 -0.55
N ARG A 86 2.22 -28.29 -1.80
CA ARG A 86 1.10 -28.28 -2.76
C ARG A 86 -0.10 -29.07 -2.26
N TRP A 87 0.13 -30.29 -1.76
CA TRP A 87 -0.94 -31.10 -1.17
C TRP A 87 -1.58 -30.43 0.03
N ASN A 88 -0.79 -29.97 1.00
CA ASN A 88 -1.33 -29.36 2.21
C ASN A 88 -2.11 -28.07 1.89
N ALA A 89 -1.65 -27.26 0.93
CA ALA A 89 -2.38 -26.09 0.46
C ALA A 89 -3.71 -26.47 -0.21
N LEU A 90 -3.71 -27.50 -1.06
CA LEU A 90 -4.92 -28.02 -1.71
C LEU A 90 -5.91 -28.57 -0.68
N ALA A 91 -5.46 -29.48 0.19
CA ALA A 91 -6.28 -30.10 1.22
C ALA A 91 -6.92 -29.06 2.14
N MET A 92 -6.18 -27.99 2.49
CA MET A 92 -6.68 -26.89 3.31
C MET A 92 -7.88 -26.20 2.68
N VAL A 93 -7.78 -25.83 1.40
CA VAL A 93 -8.85 -25.14 0.68
C VAL A 93 -10.04 -26.06 0.42
N VAL A 94 -9.79 -27.30 -0.05
CA VAL A 94 -10.88 -28.25 -0.33
C VAL A 94 -11.64 -28.60 0.94
N ARG A 95 -10.93 -28.87 2.06
CA ARG A 95 -11.55 -29.18 3.36
C ARG A 95 -12.39 -28.01 3.87
N ALA A 96 -11.90 -26.78 3.76
CA ALA A 96 -12.67 -25.59 4.13
C ALA A 96 -13.98 -25.47 3.32
N ASN A 97 -13.93 -25.71 2.01
CA ASN A 97 -15.11 -25.61 1.13
C ASN A 97 -16.05 -26.83 1.19
N GLN A 98 -15.58 -27.99 1.67
CA GLN A 98 -16.44 -29.12 2.02
C GLN A 98 -17.22 -28.86 3.31
N ALA A 99 -16.58 -28.25 4.31
CA ALA A 99 -17.25 -27.87 5.57
C ALA A 99 -18.21 -26.69 5.38
N HIS A 100 -17.76 -25.65 4.67
CA HIS A 100 -18.48 -24.38 4.48
C HIS A 100 -18.18 -23.81 3.08
N GLY A 101 -19.10 -23.98 2.13
CA GLY A 101 -18.88 -23.63 0.72
C GLY A 101 -18.65 -22.13 0.47
N GLU A 102 -19.09 -21.26 1.37
CA GLU A 102 -18.93 -19.80 1.27
C GLU A 102 -17.54 -19.28 1.67
N LEU A 103 -16.70 -20.08 2.35
CA LEU A 103 -15.39 -19.61 2.82
C LEU A 103 -14.44 -19.25 1.67
N GLY A 104 -14.54 -19.97 0.54
CA GLY A 104 -13.67 -19.76 -0.61
C GLY A 104 -12.22 -20.17 -0.34
N GLY A 105 -11.27 -19.49 -1.01
CA GLY A 105 -9.87 -19.88 -1.05
C GLY A 105 -9.42 -20.25 -2.46
N HIS A 106 -8.10 -20.29 -2.68
CA HIS A 106 -7.49 -20.42 -4.00
C HIS A 106 -6.47 -21.55 -4.02
N ILE A 107 -6.69 -22.54 -4.90
CA ILE A 107 -5.74 -23.66 -5.09
C ILE A 107 -4.77 -23.32 -6.22
N ALA A 108 -5.32 -22.82 -7.32
CA ALA A 108 -4.60 -22.67 -8.59
C ALA A 108 -3.46 -21.66 -8.58
N SER A 109 -3.58 -20.59 -7.77
CA SER A 109 -2.59 -19.51 -7.71
C SER A 109 -1.30 -20.02 -7.06
N TYR A 110 -1.40 -20.65 -5.88
CA TYR A 110 -0.22 -21.23 -5.25
C TYR A 110 0.35 -22.37 -6.09
N ALA A 111 -0.51 -23.24 -6.66
CA ALA A 111 -0.04 -24.32 -7.52
C ALA A 111 0.85 -23.84 -8.67
N SER A 112 0.55 -22.66 -9.26
CA SER A 112 1.36 -22.08 -10.34
C SER A 112 2.68 -21.47 -9.86
N ALA A 113 2.71 -20.93 -8.63
CA ALA A 113 3.83 -20.15 -8.11
C ALA A 113 4.71 -20.93 -7.12
N ALA A 114 4.30 -22.14 -6.72
CA ALA A 114 4.92 -22.81 -5.58
C ALA A 114 6.42 -23.07 -5.78
N ASP A 115 6.90 -23.37 -6.99
CA ASP A 115 8.35 -23.51 -7.23
C ASP A 115 9.11 -22.18 -7.08
N LEU A 116 8.49 -21.04 -7.44
CA LEU A 116 9.05 -19.69 -7.22
C LEU A 116 9.20 -19.38 -5.73
N PHE A 117 8.24 -19.78 -4.91
CA PHE A 117 8.30 -19.64 -3.46
C PHE A 117 9.32 -20.59 -2.85
N GLU A 118 9.31 -21.88 -3.24
CA GLU A 118 10.16 -22.91 -2.64
C GLU A 118 11.64 -22.66 -2.89
N VAL A 119 12.03 -22.26 -4.11
CA VAL A 119 13.41 -21.83 -4.39
C VAL A 119 13.78 -20.61 -3.56
N GLY A 120 12.86 -19.64 -3.44
CA GLY A 120 13.03 -18.48 -2.57
C GLY A 120 13.30 -18.87 -1.12
N PHE A 121 12.47 -19.72 -0.53
CA PHE A 121 12.64 -20.16 0.85
C PHE A 121 13.84 -21.09 1.07
N ASN A 122 14.24 -21.89 0.09
CA ASN A 122 15.37 -22.79 0.25
C ASN A 122 16.70 -22.04 0.08
N HIS A 123 16.78 -21.00 -0.76
CA HIS A 123 18.07 -20.43 -1.17
C HIS A 123 18.24 -18.92 -1.00
N PHE A 124 17.16 -18.14 -0.82
CA PHE A 124 17.24 -16.68 -0.92
C PHE A 124 16.63 -15.91 0.24
N PHE A 125 15.38 -16.20 0.62
CA PHE A 125 14.65 -15.39 1.62
C PHE A 125 15.27 -15.56 3.00
N ARG A 126 15.98 -14.54 3.49
CA ARG A 126 16.62 -14.58 4.81
C ARG A 126 15.63 -14.26 5.93
N GLY A 127 15.65 -15.05 7.00
CA GLY A 127 14.98 -14.72 8.26
C GLY A 127 15.80 -13.72 9.07
N ALA A 128 15.20 -13.19 10.14
CA ALA A 128 15.87 -12.25 11.04
C ALA A 128 16.70 -12.99 12.11
N VAL A 129 17.96 -12.59 12.27
CA VAL A 129 18.89 -12.98 13.35
C VAL A 129 19.43 -11.74 14.05
N ALA A 130 20.15 -11.91 15.18
CA ALA A 130 20.62 -10.80 16.01
C ALA A 130 21.33 -9.67 15.23
N ASP A 131 22.18 -10.05 14.26
CA ASP A 131 23.01 -9.09 13.49
C ASP A 131 22.48 -8.81 12.08
N SER A 132 21.31 -9.35 11.70
CA SER A 132 20.72 -9.13 10.37
C SER A 132 19.20 -9.22 10.42
N PRO A 133 18.46 -8.16 10.02
CA PRO A 133 16.99 -8.12 10.12
C PRO A 133 16.26 -8.96 9.06
N GLY A 134 16.96 -9.83 8.31
CA GLY A 134 16.40 -10.72 7.29
C GLY A 134 15.88 -9.97 6.05
N ASP A 135 15.46 -10.67 5.00
CA ASP A 135 14.87 -10.04 3.82
C ASP A 135 13.38 -9.70 4.05
N LEU A 136 12.85 -8.77 3.25
CA LEU A 136 11.44 -8.40 3.27
C LEU A 136 10.75 -9.03 2.08
N VAL A 137 9.66 -9.77 2.30
CA VAL A 137 8.96 -10.49 1.22
C VAL A 137 7.49 -10.11 1.18
N TYR A 138 7.10 -9.40 0.13
CA TYR A 138 5.71 -9.11 -0.22
C TYR A 138 5.15 -10.32 -0.97
N LEU A 139 4.41 -11.14 -0.23
CA LEU A 139 3.93 -12.44 -0.69
C LEU A 139 2.60 -12.25 -1.44
N GLN A 140 2.44 -12.88 -2.61
CA GLN A 140 1.19 -12.86 -3.36
C GLN A 140 0.02 -13.33 -2.48
N PRO A 141 -1.07 -12.55 -2.32
CA PRO A 141 -2.08 -12.81 -1.29
C PRO A 141 -2.78 -14.16 -1.49
N HIS A 142 -3.12 -14.49 -2.73
CA HIS A 142 -3.83 -15.71 -3.10
C HIS A 142 -2.97 -16.98 -2.98
N SER A 143 -1.68 -16.84 -2.66
CA SER A 143 -0.75 -17.93 -2.38
C SER A 143 -0.60 -18.23 -0.87
N ALA A 144 -1.36 -17.54 -0.01
CA ALA A 144 -1.35 -17.73 1.44
C ALA A 144 -1.50 -19.20 1.90
N PRO A 145 -2.38 -20.06 1.32
CA PRO A 145 -2.47 -21.47 1.72
C PRO A 145 -1.15 -22.23 1.61
N GLY A 146 -0.33 -21.89 0.62
CA GLY A 146 1.00 -22.48 0.44
C GLY A 146 2.02 -22.02 1.48
N VAL A 147 1.97 -20.75 1.85
CA VAL A 147 2.81 -20.20 2.93
C VAL A 147 2.43 -20.83 4.28
N TYR A 148 1.13 -21.04 4.54
CA TYR A 148 0.66 -21.77 5.71
C TYR A 148 1.06 -23.25 5.70
N ALA A 149 0.94 -23.93 4.55
CA ALA A 149 1.40 -25.30 4.38
C ALA A 149 2.90 -25.44 4.71
N ARG A 150 3.72 -24.50 4.24
CA ARG A 150 5.14 -24.48 4.58
C ARG A 150 5.38 -24.21 6.07
N ALA A 151 4.69 -23.23 6.66
CA ALA A 151 4.80 -22.93 8.08
C ALA A 151 4.35 -24.09 8.99
N TYR A 152 3.42 -24.92 8.52
CA TYR A 152 3.06 -26.19 9.16
C TYR A 152 4.23 -27.18 9.14
N LEU A 153 4.88 -27.40 8.00
CA LEU A 153 6.08 -28.26 7.92
C LEU A 153 7.25 -27.73 8.76
N GLU A 154 7.41 -26.41 8.84
CA GLU A 154 8.38 -25.73 9.70
C GLU A 154 8.10 -25.95 11.19
N GLY A 155 6.86 -26.30 11.56
CA GLY A 155 6.42 -26.51 12.95
C GLY A 155 5.91 -25.24 13.64
N PHE A 156 5.69 -24.15 12.91
CA PHE A 156 5.11 -22.93 13.47
C PHE A 156 3.58 -23.00 13.59
N LEU A 157 2.93 -23.64 12.61
CA LEU A 157 1.48 -23.89 12.63
C LEU A 157 1.19 -25.36 12.96
N GLY A 158 0.10 -25.60 13.66
CA GLY A 158 -0.44 -26.93 13.92
C GLY A 158 -1.46 -27.38 12.88
N GLU A 159 -1.84 -28.65 12.92
CA GLU A 159 -2.88 -29.20 12.05
C GLU A 159 -4.24 -28.52 12.28
N GLU A 160 -4.56 -28.20 13.54
CA GLU A 160 -5.80 -27.53 13.91
C GLU A 160 -5.88 -26.09 13.38
N ASP A 161 -4.75 -25.38 13.25
CA ASP A 161 -4.73 -24.05 12.62
C ASP A 161 -5.14 -24.15 11.15
N LEU A 162 -4.56 -25.10 10.43
CA LEU A 162 -4.87 -25.35 9.01
C LEU A 162 -6.34 -25.77 8.82
N ALA A 163 -6.88 -26.57 9.75
CA ALA A 163 -8.28 -26.98 9.73
C ALA A 163 -9.27 -25.81 9.91
N HIS A 164 -8.81 -24.66 10.43
CA HIS A 164 -9.61 -23.45 10.63
C HIS A 164 -9.16 -22.30 9.70
N PHE A 165 -8.64 -22.62 8.51
CA PHE A 165 -8.40 -21.63 7.48
C PHE A 165 -9.67 -20.82 7.16
N ARG A 166 -9.55 -19.49 7.20
CA ARG A 166 -10.64 -18.49 7.07
C ARG A 166 -11.71 -18.54 8.16
N GLN A 167 -11.43 -19.19 9.29
CA GLN A 167 -12.36 -19.34 10.42
C GLN A 167 -11.73 -18.83 11.72
N GLU A 168 -11.34 -17.57 11.74
CA GLU A 168 -10.57 -16.96 12.85
C GLU A 168 -11.42 -16.84 14.13
N ILE A 169 -12.69 -16.43 14.01
CA ILE A 169 -13.60 -16.30 15.16
C ILE A 169 -13.87 -17.68 15.79
N THR A 170 -14.21 -18.68 14.96
CA THR A 170 -14.49 -20.04 15.43
C THR A 170 -13.26 -20.67 16.09
N ALA A 171 -12.08 -20.46 15.52
CA ALA A 171 -10.82 -20.94 16.08
C ALA A 171 -10.55 -20.28 17.45
N GLN A 172 -10.65 -18.96 17.54
CA GLN A 172 -10.44 -18.22 18.78
C GLN A 172 -11.40 -18.66 19.90
N ALA A 173 -12.67 -18.92 19.58
CA ALA A 173 -13.64 -19.45 20.52
C ALA A 173 -13.26 -20.85 21.09
N ARG A 174 -12.35 -21.57 20.42
CA ARG A 174 -11.81 -22.88 20.83
C ARG A 174 -10.41 -22.79 21.44
N GLY A 175 -9.87 -21.58 21.66
CA GLY A 175 -8.49 -21.39 22.12
C GLY A 175 -7.43 -21.65 21.04
N LEU A 176 -7.83 -21.68 19.77
CA LEU A 176 -6.96 -21.84 18.61
C LEU A 176 -6.72 -20.51 17.91
N ARG A 177 -5.69 -20.43 17.07
CA ARG A 177 -5.36 -19.20 16.33
C ARG A 177 -6.34 -18.95 15.17
N GLY A 178 -6.57 -19.97 14.35
CA GLY A 178 -7.19 -19.81 13.03
C GLY A 178 -6.23 -19.11 12.06
N LEU A 179 -6.58 -19.09 10.76
CA LEU A 179 -5.73 -18.49 9.74
C LEU A 179 -6.52 -17.48 8.91
N SER A 180 -5.99 -16.27 8.77
CA SER A 180 -6.57 -15.25 7.91
C SER A 180 -6.54 -15.68 6.45
N SER A 181 -7.45 -15.12 5.65
CA SER A 181 -7.54 -15.41 4.21
C SER A 181 -6.27 -15.01 3.44
N TYR A 182 -5.68 -13.88 3.80
CA TYR A 182 -4.56 -13.20 3.12
C TYR A 182 -3.58 -12.61 4.15
N PRO A 183 -2.46 -12.00 3.69
CA PRO A 183 -1.49 -11.35 4.58
C PRO A 183 -2.07 -10.15 5.34
N HIS A 184 -2.61 -10.39 6.54
CA HIS A 184 -3.18 -9.36 7.41
C HIS A 184 -2.41 -9.27 8.74
N PRO A 185 -1.42 -8.36 8.89
CA PRO A 185 -0.69 -8.16 10.13
C PRO A 185 -1.58 -7.72 11.30
N TRP A 186 -2.74 -7.11 11.05
CA TRP A 186 -3.72 -6.83 12.09
C TRP A 186 -4.25 -8.13 12.72
N LEU A 187 -4.55 -9.13 11.91
CA LEU A 187 -5.18 -10.38 12.34
C LEU A 187 -4.16 -11.42 12.83
N MET A 188 -2.97 -11.47 12.22
CA MET A 188 -1.88 -12.39 12.61
C MET A 188 -0.57 -11.62 12.90
N PRO A 189 -0.47 -10.92 14.04
CA PRO A 189 0.56 -9.91 14.32
C PRO A 189 1.98 -10.44 14.55
N ASP A 190 2.15 -11.77 14.65
CA ASP A 190 3.41 -12.50 14.79
C ASP A 190 3.82 -13.25 13.51
N PHE A 191 2.98 -13.22 12.45
CA PHE A 191 3.20 -13.96 11.21
C PHE A 191 3.32 -13.05 9.99
N TRP A 192 2.23 -12.40 9.59
CA TRP A 192 2.21 -11.57 8.38
C TRP A 192 2.86 -10.20 8.61
N GLN A 193 3.60 -9.70 7.60
CA GLN A 193 4.32 -8.43 7.68
C GLN A 193 3.73 -7.33 6.78
N PHE A 194 3.29 -7.68 5.56
CA PHE A 194 2.90 -6.70 4.53
C PHE A 194 1.54 -7.08 3.92
N PRO A 195 0.54 -6.20 3.97
CA PRO A 195 -0.72 -6.39 3.27
C PRO A 195 -0.55 -6.31 1.76
N THR A 196 -0.99 -7.37 1.07
CA THR A 196 -0.96 -7.49 -0.39
C THR A 196 -2.31 -7.92 -0.97
N GLY A 197 -3.34 -8.04 -0.13
CA GLY A 197 -4.67 -8.53 -0.51
C GLY A 197 -5.38 -7.66 -1.55
N SER A 198 -5.24 -6.34 -1.44
CA SER A 198 -5.64 -5.40 -2.48
C SER A 198 -4.50 -5.30 -3.50
N MET A 199 -4.78 -5.70 -4.75
CA MET A 199 -3.79 -5.74 -5.82
C MET A 199 -3.30 -4.33 -6.15
N GLY A 200 -2.03 -4.20 -6.59
CA GLY A 200 -1.43 -2.90 -6.90
C GLY A 200 -0.78 -2.19 -5.70
N ILE A 201 -1.31 -2.38 -4.49
CA ILE A 201 -0.71 -1.84 -3.25
C ILE A 201 0.65 -2.49 -2.94
N GLY A 202 0.75 -3.80 -3.14
CA GLY A 202 1.98 -4.56 -2.85
C GLY A 202 3.21 -4.02 -3.60
N PRO A 203 3.16 -3.89 -4.95
CA PRO A 203 4.29 -3.37 -5.73
C PRO A 203 4.73 -1.96 -5.34
N ILE A 204 3.81 -0.99 -5.24
CA ILE A 204 4.20 0.39 -4.87
C ILE A 204 4.82 0.43 -3.47
N ASN A 205 4.21 -0.23 -2.48
CA ASN A 205 4.76 -0.29 -1.13
C ASN A 205 6.14 -0.97 -1.09
N ALA A 206 6.38 -2.02 -1.88
CA ALA A 206 7.67 -2.67 -1.94
C ALA A 206 8.78 -1.76 -2.50
N ILE A 207 8.47 -0.94 -3.53
CA ILE A 207 9.41 0.05 -4.07
C ILE A 207 9.78 1.08 -3.00
N TYR A 208 8.79 1.67 -2.35
CA TYR A 208 9.02 2.68 -1.31
C TYR A 208 9.64 2.08 -0.04
N GLN A 209 9.37 0.82 0.27
CA GLN A 209 10.06 0.09 1.35
C GLN A 209 11.55 -0.10 1.04
N ALA A 210 11.91 -0.47 -0.19
CA ALA A 210 13.31 -0.58 -0.62
C ALA A 210 14.03 0.76 -0.59
N ARG A 211 13.37 1.83 -1.05
CA ARG A 211 13.86 3.21 -0.96
C ARG A 211 14.02 3.66 0.50
N PHE A 212 13.13 3.25 1.39
CA PHE A 212 13.24 3.58 2.82
C PHE A 212 14.40 2.87 3.51
N LEU A 213 14.74 1.64 3.11
CA LEU A 213 15.97 0.99 3.60
C LEU A 213 17.23 1.79 3.22
N ARG A 214 17.32 2.26 1.97
CA ARG A 214 18.41 3.15 1.53
C ARG A 214 18.43 4.47 2.29
N TYR A 215 17.26 5.04 2.57
CA TYR A 215 17.15 6.23 3.41
C TYR A 215 17.72 6.00 4.82
N LEU A 216 17.41 4.89 5.47
CA LEU A 216 17.96 4.57 6.80
C LEU A 216 19.49 4.41 6.77
N GLU A 217 20.02 3.75 5.73
CA GLU A 217 21.46 3.57 5.53
C GLU A 217 22.18 4.92 5.29
N ASN A 218 21.68 5.70 4.35
CA ASN A 218 22.25 7.00 3.99
C ASN A 218 22.18 8.03 5.12
N ARG A 219 21.15 7.93 5.98
CA ARG A 219 21.02 8.71 7.21
C ARG A 219 21.85 8.18 8.39
N SER A 220 22.60 7.10 8.20
CA SER A 220 23.37 6.42 9.25
C SER A 220 22.52 5.97 10.45
N LEU A 221 21.22 5.70 10.22
CA LEU A 221 20.28 5.20 11.22
C LEU A 221 20.26 3.67 11.29
N ALA A 222 20.69 3.03 10.21
CA ALA A 222 20.95 1.59 10.10
C ALA A 222 22.30 1.39 9.38
N PRO A 223 23.03 0.30 9.66
CA PRO A 223 24.23 -0.03 8.91
C PRO A 223 23.88 -0.39 7.47
N ALA A 224 24.79 -0.11 6.54
CA ALA A 224 24.68 -0.57 5.16
C ALA A 224 24.50 -2.10 5.13
N SER A 225 23.53 -2.57 4.36
CA SER A 225 23.16 -3.97 4.30
C SER A 225 23.02 -4.47 2.87
N ASP A 226 23.13 -5.78 2.70
CA ASP A 226 22.78 -6.48 1.46
C ASP A 226 21.33 -6.98 1.48
N ARG A 227 20.51 -6.48 2.42
CA ARG A 227 19.10 -6.82 2.59
C ARG A 227 18.32 -6.60 1.31
N LYS A 228 17.43 -7.54 0.96
CA LYS A 228 16.58 -7.45 -0.23
C LYS A 228 15.11 -7.27 0.15
N VAL A 229 14.41 -6.49 -0.66
CA VAL A 229 12.96 -6.42 -0.71
C VAL A 229 12.50 -7.22 -1.93
N TRP A 230 11.73 -8.26 -1.68
CA TRP A 230 11.18 -9.17 -2.68
C TRP A 230 9.70 -8.90 -2.84
N GLY A 231 9.23 -8.77 -4.07
CA GLY A 231 7.81 -8.73 -4.41
C GLY A 231 7.43 -9.90 -5.30
N ILE A 232 6.43 -10.69 -4.91
CA ILE A 232 5.90 -11.80 -5.72
C ILE A 232 4.48 -11.45 -6.11
N PHE A 233 4.26 -11.17 -7.39
CA PHE A 233 3.01 -10.58 -7.90
C PHE A 233 2.46 -11.34 -9.09
N GLY A 234 1.18 -11.12 -9.42
CA GLY A 234 0.57 -11.67 -10.64
C GLY A 234 0.85 -10.79 -11.86
N ASP A 235 0.87 -11.38 -13.05
CA ASP A 235 0.85 -10.63 -14.32
C ASP A 235 -0.45 -9.82 -14.48
N GLY A 236 -1.60 -10.39 -14.12
CA GLY A 236 -2.88 -9.65 -14.13
C GLY A 236 -2.95 -8.49 -13.13
N GLU A 237 -2.18 -8.54 -12.03
CA GLU A 237 -2.08 -7.44 -11.05
C GLU A 237 -1.34 -6.22 -11.63
N MET A 238 -0.51 -6.41 -12.67
CA MET A 238 0.20 -5.31 -13.32
C MET A 238 -0.73 -4.40 -14.15
N ASP A 239 -2.01 -4.75 -14.32
CA ASP A 239 -3.03 -3.86 -14.90
C ASP A 239 -3.46 -2.74 -13.92
N GLU A 240 -3.24 -2.91 -12.60
CA GLU A 240 -3.50 -1.85 -11.63
C GLU A 240 -2.51 -0.69 -11.80
N PRO A 241 -2.97 0.58 -11.89
CA PRO A 241 -2.08 1.73 -12.07
C PRO A 241 -0.96 1.81 -11.03
N GLU A 242 -1.26 1.49 -9.77
CA GLU A 242 -0.33 1.50 -8.64
C GLU A 242 0.80 0.48 -8.82
N SER A 243 0.56 -0.65 -9.52
CA SER A 243 1.57 -1.67 -9.78
C SER A 243 2.77 -1.13 -10.58
N ILE A 244 2.52 -0.13 -11.43
CA ILE A 244 3.51 0.40 -12.38
C ILE A 244 3.88 1.87 -12.13
N ALA A 245 3.15 2.57 -11.25
CA ALA A 245 3.30 4.00 -11.01
C ALA A 245 4.70 4.43 -10.53
N ALA A 246 5.39 3.55 -9.78
CA ALA A 246 6.68 3.88 -9.14
C ALA A 246 7.90 3.18 -9.79
N LEU A 247 7.76 2.58 -10.98
CA LEU A 247 8.89 1.88 -11.63
C LEU A 247 10.06 2.83 -11.93
N THR A 248 9.78 4.03 -12.43
CA THR A 248 10.81 5.02 -12.75
C THR A 248 11.52 5.55 -11.51
N LEU A 249 10.80 5.69 -10.38
CA LEU A 249 11.40 6.02 -9.08
C LEU A 249 12.44 4.98 -8.69
N ALA A 250 12.09 3.69 -8.76
CA ALA A 250 13.01 2.61 -8.37
C ALA A 250 14.31 2.63 -9.17
N ALA A 251 14.24 2.96 -10.46
CA ALA A 251 15.42 3.12 -11.31
C ALA A 251 16.21 4.41 -10.98
N ARG A 252 15.53 5.55 -10.81
CA ARG A 252 16.15 6.83 -10.44
C ARG A 252 16.92 6.75 -9.12
N GLU A 253 16.36 6.05 -8.15
CA GLU A 253 16.95 5.81 -6.82
C GLU A 253 17.92 4.63 -6.80
N ARG A 254 18.16 3.97 -7.95
CA ARG A 254 19.10 2.84 -8.12
C ARG A 254 18.86 1.71 -7.11
N LEU A 255 17.60 1.32 -6.92
CA LEU A 255 17.17 0.35 -5.89
C LEU A 255 17.55 -1.10 -6.25
N ASP A 256 18.84 -1.40 -6.29
CA ASP A 256 19.35 -2.77 -6.49
C ASP A 256 19.12 -3.70 -5.29
N ASN A 257 18.54 -3.19 -4.21
CA ASN A 257 17.97 -3.96 -3.11
C ASN A 257 16.53 -4.43 -3.38
N LEU A 258 15.94 -4.12 -4.54
CA LEU A 258 14.59 -4.52 -4.93
C LEU A 258 14.60 -5.61 -6.00
N VAL A 259 13.86 -6.68 -5.76
CA VAL A 259 13.64 -7.77 -6.73
C VAL A 259 12.15 -8.09 -6.83
N PHE A 260 11.59 -7.90 -8.02
CA PHE A 260 10.23 -8.35 -8.33
C PHE A 260 10.24 -9.69 -9.06
N VAL A 261 9.27 -10.53 -8.76
CA VAL A 261 8.98 -11.80 -9.42
C VAL A 261 7.52 -11.74 -9.86
N VAL A 262 7.30 -11.49 -11.15
CA VAL A 262 5.97 -11.48 -11.73
C VAL A 262 5.68 -12.89 -12.26
N ASN A 263 4.68 -13.53 -11.65
CA ASN A 263 4.17 -14.84 -12.02
C ASN A 263 3.29 -14.71 -13.28
N CYS A 264 3.93 -14.82 -14.44
CA CYS A 264 3.32 -14.74 -15.76
C CYS A 264 2.66 -16.07 -16.15
N ASN A 265 1.55 -16.41 -15.48
CA ASN A 265 0.74 -17.57 -15.83
C ASN A 265 -0.17 -17.33 -17.06
N LEU A 266 -0.14 -16.10 -17.58
CA LEU A 266 -0.87 -15.56 -18.73
C LEU A 266 -2.37 -15.43 -18.51
N GLN A 267 -2.88 -15.54 -17.28
CA GLN A 267 -4.30 -15.40 -16.95
C GLN A 267 -4.53 -14.45 -15.77
N ARG A 268 -5.69 -13.79 -15.83
CA ARG A 268 -6.39 -13.22 -14.68
C ARG A 268 -7.51 -14.18 -14.23
N LEU A 269 -8.50 -13.67 -13.50
CA LEU A 269 -9.57 -14.49 -12.95
C LEU A 269 -10.43 -15.15 -14.05
N ASP A 270 -10.89 -14.37 -15.02
CA ASP A 270 -11.89 -14.80 -16.03
C ASP A 270 -11.33 -15.08 -17.43
N GLY A 271 -10.01 -15.13 -17.59
CA GLY A 271 -9.39 -15.37 -18.90
C GLY A 271 -7.93 -14.90 -19.00
N PRO A 272 -7.35 -14.89 -20.21
CA PRO A 272 -5.98 -14.43 -20.41
C PRO A 272 -5.83 -12.92 -20.15
N VAL A 273 -4.64 -12.49 -19.73
CA VAL A 273 -4.33 -11.05 -19.54
C VAL A 273 -4.27 -10.32 -20.90
N ARG A 274 -3.54 -10.89 -21.87
CA ARG A 274 -3.41 -10.38 -23.24
C ARG A 274 -3.56 -11.52 -24.26
N GLY A 275 -4.77 -12.05 -24.43
CA GLY A 275 -5.00 -13.22 -25.31
C GLY A 275 -4.47 -13.07 -26.76
N ASN A 276 -4.62 -11.89 -27.36
CA ASN A 276 -4.13 -11.58 -28.71
C ASN A 276 -2.72 -10.97 -28.73
N GLY A 277 -2.07 -10.87 -27.57
CA GLY A 277 -0.76 -10.26 -27.38
C GLY A 277 0.19 -11.19 -26.64
N ARG A 278 1.24 -10.60 -26.05
CA ARG A 278 2.22 -11.30 -25.22
C ARG A 278 2.54 -10.45 -23.99
N ILE A 279 1.97 -10.77 -22.83
CA ILE A 279 2.10 -9.98 -21.61
C ILE A 279 3.56 -9.89 -21.14
N ILE A 280 4.35 -10.96 -21.30
CA ILE A 280 5.78 -10.95 -20.95
C ILE A 280 6.54 -9.90 -21.77
N ASP A 281 6.23 -9.75 -23.07
CA ASP A 281 6.86 -8.75 -23.93
C ASP A 281 6.42 -7.32 -23.58
N GLU A 282 5.14 -7.14 -23.21
CA GLU A 282 4.61 -5.86 -22.73
C GLU A 282 5.31 -5.43 -21.44
N LEU A 283 5.42 -6.35 -20.47
CA LEU A 283 6.11 -6.09 -19.21
C LEU A 283 7.62 -5.90 -19.40
N GLU A 284 8.28 -6.67 -20.27
CA GLU A 284 9.69 -6.45 -20.59
C GLU A 284 9.91 -5.04 -21.11
N THR A 285 9.11 -4.60 -22.09
CA THR A 285 9.18 -3.23 -22.61
C THR A 285 8.97 -2.18 -21.52
N LEU A 286 7.96 -2.35 -20.67
CA LEU A 286 7.62 -1.39 -19.63
C LEU A 286 8.75 -1.27 -18.60
N TYR A 287 9.21 -2.40 -18.05
CA TYR A 287 10.25 -2.42 -17.02
C TYR A 287 11.61 -1.98 -17.58
N ALA A 288 12.00 -2.48 -18.76
CA ALA A 288 13.25 -2.05 -19.41
C ALA A 288 13.21 -0.55 -19.74
N GLY A 289 12.08 -0.05 -20.26
CA GLY A 289 11.86 1.37 -20.53
C GLY A 289 11.91 2.24 -19.27
N ALA A 290 11.51 1.69 -18.11
CA ALA A 290 11.64 2.35 -16.82
C ALA A 290 13.06 2.28 -16.23
N GLY A 291 14.00 1.56 -16.85
CA GLY A 291 15.41 1.44 -16.40
C GLY A 291 15.69 0.25 -15.46
N TRP A 292 14.84 -0.78 -15.46
CA TRP A 292 15.04 -1.99 -14.66
C TRP A 292 15.88 -3.03 -15.41
N ASN A 293 16.57 -3.88 -14.64
CA ASN A 293 17.12 -5.13 -15.14
C ASN A 293 16.00 -6.16 -15.29
N VAL A 294 15.77 -6.64 -16.51
CA VAL A 294 14.70 -7.62 -16.81
C VAL A 294 15.31 -9.00 -17.03
N ILE A 295 14.85 -9.99 -16.26
CA ILE A 295 15.21 -11.40 -16.44
C ILE A 295 13.95 -12.17 -16.86
N LYS A 296 13.90 -12.60 -18.12
CA LYS A 296 12.85 -13.50 -18.61
C LYS A 296 13.19 -14.94 -18.28
N LEU A 297 12.24 -15.60 -17.63
CA LEU A 297 12.29 -17.01 -17.25
C LEU A 297 11.10 -17.71 -17.93
N VAL A 298 11.32 -18.15 -19.17
CA VAL A 298 10.25 -18.57 -20.11
C VAL A 298 10.20 -20.09 -20.25
N TRP A 299 11.33 -20.76 -20.44
CA TRP A 299 11.40 -22.18 -20.79
C TRP A 299 12.22 -23.01 -19.79
N GLY A 300 11.79 -24.23 -19.50
CA GLY A 300 12.52 -25.18 -18.64
C GLY A 300 13.80 -25.72 -19.29
N GLY A 301 14.64 -26.41 -18.51
CA GLY A 301 15.88 -27.03 -19.01
C GLY A 301 15.66 -28.18 -19.99
N ASP A 302 14.45 -28.72 -20.04
CA ASP A 302 13.99 -29.68 -21.05
C ASP A 302 13.94 -29.10 -22.48
N TRP A 303 13.85 -27.78 -22.62
CA TRP A 303 13.96 -27.10 -23.91
C TRP A 303 15.41 -26.86 -24.36
N ASP A 304 16.39 -26.91 -23.47
CA ASP A 304 17.78 -26.52 -23.79
C ASP A 304 18.38 -27.40 -24.90
N ALA A 305 18.06 -28.70 -24.91
CA ALA A 305 18.53 -29.61 -25.94
C ALA A 305 17.93 -29.29 -27.33
N LEU A 306 16.66 -28.88 -27.39
CA LEU A 306 16.01 -28.46 -28.64
C LEU A 306 16.57 -27.13 -29.14
N LEU A 307 16.76 -26.17 -28.24
CA LEU A 307 17.35 -24.86 -28.55
C LEU A 307 18.80 -24.99 -29.04
N ALA A 308 19.58 -25.91 -28.48
CA ALA A 308 20.95 -26.17 -28.93
C ALA A 308 21.01 -26.88 -30.30
N ARG A 309 19.99 -27.68 -30.65
CA ARG A 309 19.86 -28.33 -31.97
C ARG A 309 19.38 -27.37 -33.06
N ASP A 310 18.66 -26.30 -32.69
CA ASP A 310 18.04 -25.34 -33.61
C ASP A 310 19.05 -24.34 -34.20
N ALA A 311 19.85 -24.79 -35.17
CA ALA A 311 20.83 -23.96 -35.86
C ALA A 311 20.19 -22.84 -36.72
N THR A 312 18.92 -22.98 -37.11
CA THR A 312 18.24 -21.99 -37.95
C THR A 312 17.50 -20.93 -37.14
N GLY A 313 17.33 -21.12 -35.82
CA GLY A 313 16.54 -20.23 -34.96
C GLY A 313 15.03 -20.33 -35.17
N ALA A 314 14.55 -21.47 -35.67
CA ALA A 314 13.13 -21.73 -35.94
C ALA A 314 12.26 -21.61 -34.68
N LEU A 315 12.71 -22.12 -33.53
CA LEU A 315 11.98 -22.06 -32.26
C LEU A 315 11.81 -20.61 -31.79
N ALA A 316 12.88 -19.82 -31.85
CA ALA A 316 12.83 -18.41 -31.45
C ALA A 316 11.81 -17.62 -32.31
N ARG A 317 11.78 -17.88 -33.62
CA ARG A 317 10.77 -17.29 -34.54
C ARG A 317 9.36 -17.75 -34.21
N ALA A 318 9.16 -19.04 -33.95
CA ALA A 318 7.86 -19.62 -33.62
C ALA A 318 7.30 -19.04 -32.32
N PHE A 319 8.13 -18.96 -31.27
CA PHE A 319 7.75 -18.35 -30.00
C PHE A 319 7.39 -16.87 -30.16
N ALA A 320 8.16 -16.10 -30.93
CA ALA A 320 7.88 -14.70 -31.18
C ALA A 320 6.52 -14.46 -31.89
N ARG A 321 6.04 -15.45 -32.66
CA ARG A 321 4.76 -15.40 -33.39
C ARG A 321 3.57 -15.98 -32.61
N THR A 322 3.83 -16.74 -31.54
CA THR A 322 2.78 -17.40 -30.76
C THR A 322 2.26 -16.45 -29.68
N VAL A 323 0.98 -16.05 -29.77
CA VAL A 323 0.33 -15.18 -28.77
C VAL A 323 -0.04 -15.95 -27.51
N ASP A 324 -0.26 -15.24 -26.40
CA ASP A 324 -0.56 -15.85 -25.09
C ASP A 324 -1.78 -16.76 -25.15
N GLY A 325 -2.85 -16.36 -25.86
CA GLY A 325 -4.05 -17.17 -26.02
C GLY A 325 -3.74 -18.55 -26.63
N GLN A 326 -2.84 -18.60 -27.61
CA GLN A 326 -2.41 -19.85 -28.23
C GLN A 326 -1.53 -20.68 -27.26
N PHE A 327 -0.64 -20.04 -26.50
CA PHE A 327 0.11 -20.73 -25.44
C PHE A 327 -0.79 -21.31 -24.34
N GLN A 328 -1.94 -20.69 -24.06
CA GLN A 328 -2.91 -21.26 -23.13
C GLN A 328 -3.64 -22.47 -23.73
N THR A 329 -3.98 -22.42 -25.01
CA THR A 329 -4.52 -23.59 -25.72
C THR A 329 -3.52 -24.76 -25.67
N PHE A 330 -2.23 -24.52 -25.94
CA PHE A 330 -1.20 -25.55 -25.83
C PHE A 330 -1.04 -26.10 -24.41
N ALA A 331 -1.21 -25.26 -23.38
CA ALA A 331 -1.10 -25.71 -21.99
C ALA A 331 -2.32 -26.52 -21.49
N ALA A 332 -3.47 -26.41 -22.17
CA ALA A 332 -4.69 -27.12 -21.84
C ALA A 332 -4.88 -28.44 -22.63
N ASN A 333 -4.00 -28.72 -23.60
CA ASN A 333 -4.02 -29.92 -24.44
C ASN A 333 -2.73 -30.74 -24.25
N ASP A 334 -2.65 -31.90 -24.91
CA ASP A 334 -1.57 -32.88 -24.77
C ASP A 334 -0.43 -32.71 -25.81
N GLY A 335 0.57 -33.60 -25.71
CA GLY A 335 1.72 -33.62 -26.63
C GLY A 335 1.37 -33.88 -28.09
N ALA A 336 0.34 -34.67 -28.39
CA ALA A 336 -0.11 -34.94 -29.75
C ALA A 336 -0.71 -33.69 -30.41
N TYR A 337 -1.52 -32.95 -29.65
CA TYR A 337 -2.01 -31.64 -30.07
C TYR A 337 -0.87 -30.65 -30.29
N ASN A 338 0.09 -30.60 -29.36
CA ASN A 338 1.23 -29.67 -29.45
C ASN A 338 2.18 -30.02 -30.61
N ARG A 339 2.41 -31.30 -30.92
CA ARG A 339 3.13 -31.71 -32.14
C ARG A 339 2.46 -31.17 -33.39
N SER A 340 1.16 -31.44 -33.53
CA SER A 340 0.40 -31.09 -34.73
C SER A 340 0.21 -29.58 -34.91
N HIS A 341 0.00 -28.83 -33.82
CA HIS A 341 -0.38 -27.42 -33.89
C HIS A 341 0.76 -26.44 -33.57
N PHE A 342 1.89 -26.87 -33.03
CA PHE A 342 3.09 -26.03 -32.82
C PHE A 342 4.27 -26.51 -33.67
N PHE A 343 4.75 -27.74 -33.48
CA PHE A 343 5.96 -28.21 -34.17
C PHE A 343 5.75 -28.46 -35.67
N ASN A 344 4.60 -28.99 -36.08
CA ASN A 344 4.31 -29.27 -37.49
C ASN A 344 3.90 -28.03 -38.31
N GLN A 345 3.94 -26.83 -37.73
CA GLN A 345 3.69 -25.59 -38.47
C GLN A 345 4.73 -25.34 -39.58
N HIS A 346 5.97 -25.79 -39.37
CA HIS A 346 7.08 -25.62 -40.32
C HIS A 346 7.99 -26.86 -40.35
N PRO A 347 8.57 -27.23 -41.51
CA PRO A 347 9.46 -28.40 -41.62
C PRO A 347 10.66 -28.35 -40.68
N GLU A 348 11.24 -27.17 -40.45
CA GLU A 348 12.37 -26.97 -39.53
C GLU A 348 11.98 -27.33 -38.08
N LEU A 349 10.80 -26.91 -37.63
CA LEU A 349 10.30 -27.20 -36.28
C LEU A 349 9.93 -28.68 -36.11
N ALA A 350 9.32 -29.27 -37.14
CA ALA A 350 8.96 -30.69 -37.14
C ALA A 350 10.19 -31.58 -37.03
N ALA A 351 11.29 -31.20 -37.70
CA ALA A 351 12.56 -31.93 -37.66
C ALA A 351 13.18 -31.96 -36.24
N LEU A 352 12.97 -30.92 -35.42
CA LEU A 352 13.54 -30.84 -34.07
C LEU A 352 12.96 -31.89 -33.10
N VAL A 353 11.72 -32.33 -33.33
CA VAL A 353 11.00 -33.30 -32.47
C VAL A 353 10.63 -34.59 -33.21
N ALA A 354 11.23 -34.84 -34.38
CA ALA A 354 10.92 -36.00 -35.21
C ALA A 354 11.21 -37.34 -34.48
N ASP A 355 12.21 -37.34 -33.59
CA ASP A 355 12.63 -38.48 -32.76
C ASP A 355 11.97 -38.50 -31.36
N TRP A 356 11.09 -37.55 -31.03
CA TRP A 356 10.45 -37.44 -29.72
C TRP A 356 9.08 -38.11 -29.72
N SER A 357 8.67 -38.72 -28.59
CA SER A 357 7.29 -39.17 -28.40
C SER A 357 6.36 -38.01 -27.99
N ASP A 358 5.05 -38.20 -28.10
CA ASP A 358 4.08 -37.18 -27.67
C ASP A 358 4.16 -36.94 -26.15
N GLU A 359 4.43 -37.97 -25.36
CA GLU A 359 4.68 -37.83 -23.91
C GLU A 359 5.95 -37.05 -23.62
N ALA A 360 6.98 -37.15 -24.46
CA ALA A 360 8.19 -36.34 -24.32
C ALA A 360 7.91 -34.86 -24.61
N ILE A 361 7.07 -34.57 -25.60
CA ILE A 361 6.60 -33.21 -25.89
C ILE A 361 5.72 -32.68 -24.76
N ASP A 362 4.81 -33.49 -24.22
CA ASP A 362 3.91 -33.11 -23.13
C ASP A 362 4.65 -32.75 -21.83
N ARG A 363 5.82 -33.37 -21.62
CA ARG A 363 6.70 -33.08 -20.48
C ARG A 363 7.39 -31.73 -20.55
N LEU A 364 7.37 -31.03 -21.68
CA LEU A 364 8.02 -29.72 -21.84
C LEU A 364 7.42 -28.66 -20.89
N ARG A 365 8.28 -28.10 -20.03
CA ARG A 365 7.91 -27.17 -18.96
C ARG A 365 8.12 -25.71 -19.35
N ARG A 366 7.32 -24.85 -18.73
CA ARG A 366 7.60 -23.41 -18.67
C ARG A 366 8.65 -23.17 -17.58
N GLY A 367 9.50 -22.15 -17.75
CA GLY A 367 10.67 -21.91 -16.92
C GLY A 367 10.37 -21.68 -15.45
N GLY A 368 9.21 -21.10 -15.13
CA GLY A 368 8.76 -20.90 -13.74
C GLY A 368 8.35 -22.18 -12.99
N HIS A 369 8.50 -23.36 -13.61
CA HIS A 369 8.33 -24.69 -13.01
C HIS A 369 9.62 -25.53 -13.02
N ASP A 370 10.75 -24.90 -13.30
CA ASP A 370 12.07 -25.52 -13.28
C ASP A 370 12.93 -24.85 -12.20
N ILE A 371 13.10 -25.54 -11.07
CA ILE A 371 13.80 -25.01 -9.89
C ILE A 371 15.26 -24.60 -10.18
N VAL A 372 15.90 -25.20 -11.19
CA VAL A 372 17.25 -24.83 -11.60
C VAL A 372 17.24 -23.50 -12.35
N LYS A 373 16.28 -23.31 -13.27
CA LYS A 373 16.12 -22.05 -14.00
C LYS A 373 15.68 -20.90 -13.08
N ILE A 374 14.78 -21.17 -12.13
CA ILE A 374 14.36 -20.20 -11.11
C ILE A 374 15.56 -19.78 -10.25
N TYR A 375 16.36 -20.75 -9.78
CA TYR A 375 17.56 -20.45 -9.00
C TYR A 375 18.53 -19.56 -9.79
N ALA A 376 18.78 -19.85 -11.07
CA ALA A 376 19.64 -19.04 -11.92
C ALA A 376 19.16 -17.58 -12.02
N ALA A 377 17.86 -17.38 -12.21
CA ALA A 377 17.26 -16.05 -12.27
C ALA A 377 17.41 -15.29 -10.94
N TYR A 378 17.09 -15.93 -9.81
CA TYR A 378 17.21 -15.31 -8.48
C TYR A 378 18.69 -15.03 -8.14
N HIS A 379 19.58 -15.96 -8.48
CA HIS A 379 21.02 -15.85 -8.28
C HIS A 379 21.61 -14.66 -9.04
N ARG A 380 21.19 -14.42 -10.29
CA ARG A 380 21.56 -13.25 -11.08
C ARG A 380 20.96 -11.97 -10.50
N ALA A 381 19.68 -11.98 -10.13
CA ALA A 381 18.98 -10.81 -9.59
C ALA A 381 19.63 -10.27 -8.31
N VAL A 382 19.91 -11.12 -7.32
CA VAL A 382 20.50 -10.66 -6.05
C VAL A 382 21.93 -10.12 -6.18
N ARG A 383 22.62 -10.49 -7.26
CA ARG A 383 23.98 -10.04 -7.61
C ARG A 383 24.01 -8.82 -8.52
N HIS A 384 22.87 -8.45 -9.12
CA HIS A 384 22.78 -7.22 -9.91
C HIS A 384 22.96 -5.99 -9.01
N ARG A 385 23.52 -4.93 -9.57
CA ARG A 385 23.86 -3.68 -8.86
C ARG A 385 23.46 -2.47 -9.69
N GLY A 386 23.14 -1.37 -9.01
CA GLY A 386 22.80 -0.08 -9.63
C GLY A 386 21.40 0.03 -10.24
N GLN A 387 20.63 -1.06 -10.36
CA GLN A 387 19.24 -1.05 -10.84
C GLN A 387 18.39 -2.07 -10.08
N PRO A 388 17.08 -1.80 -9.90
CA PRO A 388 16.13 -2.83 -9.47
C PRO A 388 16.02 -3.93 -10.54
N THR A 389 15.65 -5.15 -10.11
CA THR A 389 15.47 -6.29 -11.01
C THR A 389 14.03 -6.79 -11.02
N VAL A 390 13.49 -7.09 -12.20
CA VAL A 390 12.24 -7.85 -12.36
C VAL A 390 12.53 -9.19 -13.02
N ILE A 391 11.90 -10.24 -12.51
CA ILE A 391 11.92 -11.59 -13.06
C ILE A 391 10.52 -11.86 -13.61
N LEU A 392 10.43 -12.05 -14.93
CA LEU A 392 9.17 -12.40 -15.61
C LEU A 392 9.12 -13.92 -15.76
N ALA A 393 8.48 -14.58 -14.80
CA ALA A 393 8.46 -16.03 -14.69
C ALA A 393 7.23 -16.62 -15.36
N GLN A 394 7.40 -17.25 -16.51
CA GLN A 394 6.31 -17.93 -17.21
C GLN A 394 5.94 -19.22 -16.46
N THR A 395 4.71 -19.32 -15.97
CA THR A 395 4.19 -20.51 -15.26
C THR A 395 2.91 -21.01 -15.93
N LYS A 396 2.31 -22.09 -15.41
CA LYS A 396 1.01 -22.64 -15.83
C LYS A 396 0.03 -22.50 -14.66
N LYS A 397 -1.11 -21.82 -14.85
CA LYS A 397 -2.15 -21.71 -13.82
C LYS A 397 -2.76 -23.07 -13.50
N GLY A 398 -2.92 -23.39 -12.20
CA GLY A 398 -3.40 -24.70 -11.76
C GLY A 398 -2.45 -25.86 -12.10
N TYR A 399 -1.14 -25.61 -12.09
CA TYR A 399 -0.14 -26.63 -12.39
C TYR A 399 -0.30 -27.88 -11.51
N GLY A 400 -0.29 -29.05 -12.14
CA GLY A 400 -0.48 -30.34 -11.47
C GLY A 400 -1.95 -30.71 -11.19
N MET A 401 -2.92 -29.84 -11.48
CA MET A 401 -4.35 -30.15 -11.33
C MET A 401 -4.94 -30.94 -12.52
N GLY A 402 -4.13 -31.29 -13.53
CA GLY A 402 -4.57 -32.08 -14.68
C GLY A 402 -5.81 -31.51 -15.38
N SER A 403 -6.70 -32.39 -15.82
CA SER A 403 -7.98 -32.01 -16.46
C SER A 403 -8.92 -31.24 -15.52
N ALA A 404 -8.74 -31.31 -14.19
CA ALA A 404 -9.57 -30.57 -13.23
C ALA A 404 -9.29 -29.07 -13.25
N GLY A 405 -8.15 -28.60 -13.81
CA GLY A 405 -7.91 -27.16 -13.90
C GLY A 405 -6.63 -26.68 -14.59
N GLN A 406 -5.66 -27.51 -14.94
CA GLN A 406 -4.41 -26.99 -15.51
C GLN A 406 -4.67 -26.24 -16.83
N GLY A 407 -4.26 -24.97 -16.89
CA GLY A 407 -4.42 -24.12 -18.08
C GLY A 407 -5.86 -23.70 -18.42
N LYS A 408 -6.88 -24.17 -17.69
CA LYS A 408 -8.29 -23.83 -17.96
C LYS A 408 -8.66 -22.44 -17.41
N MET A 409 -9.61 -21.78 -18.06
CA MET A 409 -10.04 -20.42 -17.68
C MET A 409 -10.83 -20.43 -16.36
N THR A 410 -11.62 -21.47 -16.09
CA THR A 410 -12.46 -21.59 -14.88
C THR A 410 -11.67 -21.93 -13.60
N THR A 411 -10.39 -22.26 -13.73
CA THR A 411 -9.57 -22.85 -12.66
C THR A 411 -9.39 -21.97 -11.45
N HIS A 412 -9.51 -20.65 -11.62
CA HIS A 412 -9.49 -19.74 -10.47
C HIS A 412 -10.65 -19.98 -9.51
N GLN A 413 -11.81 -20.39 -10.03
CA GLN A 413 -13.03 -20.64 -9.26
C GLN A 413 -13.15 -22.11 -8.80
N GLN A 414 -12.25 -23.00 -9.25
CA GLN A 414 -12.26 -24.42 -8.88
C GLN A 414 -11.81 -24.59 -7.42
N LYS A 415 -12.78 -24.72 -6.52
CA LYS A 415 -12.59 -24.86 -5.06
C LYS A 415 -12.90 -26.26 -4.53
N LYS A 416 -13.37 -27.15 -5.41
CA LYS A 416 -13.71 -28.55 -5.13
C LYS A 416 -12.99 -29.43 -6.14
N LEU A 417 -12.47 -30.56 -5.69
CA LEU A 417 -11.98 -31.63 -6.55
C LEU A 417 -12.81 -32.87 -6.23
N ASP A 418 -13.11 -33.67 -7.24
CA ASP A 418 -13.68 -35.00 -7.04
C ASP A 418 -12.59 -36.00 -6.64
N ASP A 419 -13.01 -37.19 -6.22
CA ASP A 419 -12.14 -38.23 -5.68
C ASP A 419 -11.05 -38.64 -6.70
N ASP A 420 -11.43 -38.80 -7.97
CA ASP A 420 -10.50 -39.16 -9.05
C ASP A 420 -9.44 -38.07 -9.25
N ALA A 421 -9.82 -36.79 -9.23
CA ALA A 421 -8.87 -35.69 -9.34
C ALA A 421 -7.95 -35.58 -8.13
N LEU A 422 -8.40 -35.91 -6.92
CA LEU A 422 -7.56 -35.95 -5.72
C LEU A 422 -6.51 -37.07 -5.80
N LEU A 423 -6.92 -38.28 -6.19
CA LEU A 423 -6.00 -39.42 -6.38
C LEU A 423 -5.00 -39.13 -7.51
N ALA A 424 -5.46 -38.58 -8.64
CA ALA A 424 -4.58 -38.18 -9.74
C ALA A 424 -3.58 -37.10 -9.33
N PHE A 425 -3.98 -36.13 -8.50
CA PHE A 425 -3.07 -35.12 -7.97
C PHE A 425 -2.00 -35.75 -7.08
N ARG A 426 -2.39 -36.66 -6.17
CA ARG A 426 -1.45 -37.38 -5.31
C ARG A 426 -0.43 -38.16 -6.15
N ASP A 427 -0.90 -38.92 -7.14
CA ASP A 427 -0.05 -39.76 -7.98
C ASP A 427 0.89 -38.92 -8.85
N ARG A 428 0.39 -37.80 -9.41
CA ARG A 428 1.18 -36.86 -10.21
C ARG A 428 2.40 -36.31 -9.48
N PHE A 429 2.29 -36.16 -8.16
CA PHE A 429 3.34 -35.66 -7.27
C PHE A 429 4.00 -36.75 -6.42
N ALA A 430 3.69 -38.03 -6.70
CA ALA A 430 4.25 -39.20 -6.00
C ALA A 430 4.20 -39.09 -4.47
N LEU A 431 3.07 -38.58 -3.94
CA LEU A 431 2.92 -38.34 -2.51
C LEU A 431 2.66 -39.65 -1.74
N PRO A 432 3.38 -39.92 -0.63
CA PRO A 432 3.26 -41.15 0.15
C PRO A 432 2.02 -41.10 1.07
N ILE A 433 0.84 -40.96 0.48
CA ILE A 433 -0.45 -40.84 1.16
C ILE A 433 -1.34 -41.98 0.69
N THR A 434 -1.97 -42.71 1.62
CA THR A 434 -2.89 -43.80 1.27
C THR A 434 -4.13 -43.24 0.54
N ASP A 435 -4.82 -44.07 -0.25
CA ASP A 435 -6.10 -43.69 -0.88
C ASP A 435 -7.09 -43.14 0.19
N ALA A 436 -7.22 -43.84 1.32
CA ALA A 436 -8.11 -43.45 2.40
C ALA A 436 -7.75 -42.08 3.00
N ASP A 437 -6.47 -41.80 3.23
CA ASP A 437 -6.03 -40.51 3.79
C ASP A 437 -6.14 -39.37 2.77
N CYS A 438 -5.95 -39.68 1.48
CA CYS A 438 -6.10 -38.74 0.38
C CYS A 438 -7.56 -38.27 0.23
N LEU A 439 -8.51 -39.22 0.19
CA LEU A 439 -9.94 -38.93 0.10
C LEU A 439 -10.48 -38.24 1.37
N ALA A 440 -9.87 -38.53 2.53
CA ALA A 440 -10.16 -37.82 3.77
C ALA A 440 -9.49 -36.43 3.88
N LEU A 441 -8.75 -36.00 2.85
CA LEU A 441 -8.03 -34.72 2.80
C LEU A 441 -7.12 -34.50 4.01
N LYS A 442 -6.47 -35.56 4.49
CA LYS A 442 -5.54 -35.44 5.63
C LYS A 442 -4.33 -34.63 5.23
N PHE A 443 -3.94 -33.70 6.09
CA PHE A 443 -2.68 -33.00 5.94
C PHE A 443 -1.53 -34.00 6.08
N TYR A 444 -0.51 -33.87 5.23
CA TYR A 444 0.65 -34.73 5.25
C TYR A 444 1.85 -33.99 5.83
N ARG A 445 2.46 -34.61 6.85
CA ARG A 445 3.73 -34.17 7.44
C ARG A 445 4.62 -35.39 7.61
N PRO A 446 5.82 -35.41 7.00
CA PRO A 446 6.79 -36.47 7.24
C PRO A 446 7.19 -36.54 8.73
N ALA A 447 7.78 -37.67 9.14
CA ALA A 447 8.39 -37.78 10.46
C ALA A 447 9.46 -36.69 10.67
N SER A 448 9.63 -36.20 11.91
CA SER A 448 10.53 -35.08 12.23
C SER A 448 12.00 -35.34 11.85
N ASP A 449 12.41 -36.61 11.78
CA ASP A 449 13.75 -37.07 11.40
C ASP A 449 13.87 -37.44 9.91
N SER A 450 12.81 -37.26 9.12
CA SER A 450 12.84 -37.55 7.69
C SER A 450 13.89 -36.69 6.97
N PRO A 451 14.45 -37.17 5.84
CA PRO A 451 15.36 -36.37 5.01
C PRO A 451 14.77 -35.01 4.60
N GLU A 452 13.48 -34.98 4.27
CA GLU A 452 12.75 -33.78 3.83
C GLU A 452 12.69 -32.72 4.93
N LEU A 453 12.24 -33.10 6.14
CA LEU A 453 12.13 -32.13 7.24
C LEU A 453 13.51 -31.69 7.77
N ARG A 454 14.50 -32.60 7.84
CA ARG A 454 15.87 -32.21 8.19
C ARG A 454 16.46 -31.23 7.17
N TYR A 455 16.26 -31.47 5.88
CA TYR A 455 16.71 -30.59 4.82
C TYR A 455 16.04 -29.21 4.91
N LEU A 456 14.71 -29.18 5.01
CA LEU A 456 13.93 -27.94 5.16
C LEU A 456 14.42 -27.10 6.34
N GLN A 457 14.60 -27.73 7.50
CA GLN A 457 15.08 -27.04 8.70
C GLN A 457 16.52 -26.54 8.53
N ALA A 458 17.41 -27.36 7.93
CA ALA A 458 18.79 -26.96 7.66
C ALA A 458 18.87 -25.75 6.71
N ARG A 459 18.05 -25.72 5.64
CA ARG A 459 17.99 -24.59 4.71
C ARG A 459 17.49 -23.32 5.39
N ARG A 460 16.44 -23.39 6.20
CA ARG A 460 15.94 -22.21 6.95
C ARG A 460 16.94 -21.74 8.00
N ALA A 461 17.59 -22.65 8.73
CA ALA A 461 18.65 -22.30 9.66
C ALA A 461 19.83 -21.59 8.97
N ALA A 462 20.28 -22.09 7.81
CA ALA A 462 21.34 -21.47 7.02
C ALA A 462 20.98 -20.06 6.49
N LEU A 463 19.68 -19.76 6.36
CA LEU A 463 19.16 -18.45 5.94
C LEU A 463 18.68 -17.58 7.12
N GLY A 464 19.05 -17.91 8.36
CA GLY A 464 18.74 -17.06 9.52
C GLY A 464 17.32 -17.21 10.06
N GLY A 465 16.66 -18.34 9.85
CA GLY A 465 15.35 -18.65 10.44
C GLY A 465 14.22 -18.65 9.42
N TYR A 466 12.99 -18.37 9.85
CA TYR A 466 11.78 -18.55 9.02
C TYR A 466 11.24 -17.23 8.47
N VAL A 467 10.49 -17.30 7.37
CA VAL A 467 9.80 -16.15 6.74
C VAL A 467 8.39 -16.62 6.34
N PRO A 468 7.33 -15.81 6.52
CA PRO A 468 7.32 -14.50 7.17
C PRO A 468 7.29 -14.64 8.70
N ARG A 469 7.90 -13.71 9.43
CA ARG A 469 7.77 -13.60 10.89
C ARG A 469 7.77 -12.12 11.25
N ARG A 470 6.79 -11.69 12.05
CA ARG A 470 6.64 -10.28 12.44
C ARG A 470 7.00 -10.07 13.91
N GLN A 471 7.77 -9.02 14.18
CA GLN A 471 8.01 -8.52 15.53
C GLN A 471 7.06 -7.35 15.82
N SER A 472 6.36 -7.39 16.95
CA SER A 472 5.33 -6.39 17.30
C SER A 472 5.85 -5.24 18.15
N LYS A 473 7.08 -5.33 18.68
CA LYS A 473 7.66 -4.35 19.59
C LYS A 473 9.03 -3.89 19.12
N ALA A 474 9.34 -2.65 19.47
CA ALA A 474 10.66 -2.02 19.26
C ALA A 474 11.17 -1.43 20.59
N PRO A 475 12.41 -0.94 20.68
CA PRO A 475 12.84 -0.09 21.78
C PRO A 475 11.89 1.11 21.93
N GLY A 476 11.44 1.40 23.16
CA GLY A 476 10.59 2.56 23.42
C GLY A 476 11.35 3.87 23.20
N LEU A 477 10.68 4.86 22.61
CA LEU A 477 11.24 6.20 22.38
C LEU A 477 10.38 7.23 23.10
N ALA A 478 10.94 7.86 24.14
CA ALA A 478 10.25 8.90 24.88
C ALA A 478 10.24 10.21 24.07
N ALA A 479 9.06 10.78 23.85
CA ALA A 479 8.94 12.10 23.24
C ALA A 479 9.21 13.19 24.29
N PRO A 480 9.85 14.32 23.89
CA PRO A 480 10.06 15.45 24.80
C PRO A 480 8.72 16.11 25.17
N PRO A 481 8.59 16.65 26.39
CA PRO A 481 7.36 17.33 26.82
C PRO A 481 7.07 18.57 25.95
N ALA A 482 5.80 18.87 25.74
CA ALA A 482 5.33 19.94 24.86
C ALA A 482 5.94 21.32 25.19
N ASP A 483 6.25 21.60 26.46
CA ASP A 483 6.86 22.86 26.89
C ASP A 483 8.22 23.16 26.23
N ARG A 484 8.90 22.15 25.67
CA ARG A 484 10.20 22.31 25.00
C ARG A 484 10.08 22.72 23.53
N TRP A 485 9.03 22.29 22.83
CA TRP A 485 8.89 22.46 21.37
C TRP A 485 7.61 23.22 20.96
N ALA A 486 6.61 23.28 21.84
CA ALA A 486 5.28 23.85 21.59
C ALA A 486 4.90 25.02 22.52
N ARG A 487 5.82 25.55 23.35
CA ARG A 487 5.49 26.64 24.29
C ARG A 487 4.82 27.84 23.63
N PHE A 488 5.25 28.20 22.42
CA PHE A 488 4.64 29.31 21.66
C PHE A 488 3.15 29.10 21.35
N ALA A 489 2.68 27.85 21.32
CA ALA A 489 1.30 27.48 21.08
C ALA A 489 0.52 27.35 22.39
N LEU A 490 1.16 26.83 23.44
CA LEU A 490 0.57 26.73 24.78
C LEU A 490 0.38 28.10 25.44
N GLU A 491 1.29 29.05 25.16
CA GLU A 491 1.32 30.42 25.67
C GLU A 491 1.27 31.42 24.50
N ALA A 492 0.28 31.25 23.62
CA ALA A 492 0.18 32.04 22.39
C ALA A 492 -0.22 33.51 22.61
N ASP A 493 -0.97 33.79 23.68
CA ASP A 493 -1.36 35.15 24.11
C ASP A 493 -1.96 36.02 22.98
N GLY A 494 -2.85 35.44 22.18
CA GLY A 494 -3.56 36.13 21.10
C GLY A 494 -2.75 36.33 19.81
N LYS A 495 -1.52 35.82 19.73
CA LYS A 495 -0.71 35.95 18.50
C LYS A 495 -1.39 35.31 17.31
N GLU A 496 -1.40 36.04 16.19
CA GLU A 496 -1.97 35.54 14.95
C GLU A 496 -1.05 34.53 14.28
N MET A 497 -1.60 33.36 13.96
CA MET A 497 -0.98 32.36 13.09
C MET A 497 -2.04 31.35 12.63
N SER A 498 -1.78 30.68 11.52
CA SER A 498 -2.55 29.51 11.11
C SER A 498 -2.14 28.25 11.85
N SER A 499 -3.04 27.27 11.93
CA SER A 499 -2.71 25.95 12.49
C SER A 499 -1.63 25.23 11.66
N THR A 500 -1.54 25.50 10.34
CA THR A 500 -0.46 24.98 9.49
C THR A 500 0.90 25.53 9.94
N MET A 501 1.00 26.86 10.12
CA MET A 501 2.22 27.49 10.64
C MET A 501 2.58 26.95 12.03
N ALA A 502 1.59 26.73 12.89
CA ALA A 502 1.79 26.17 14.22
C ALA A 502 2.38 24.75 14.15
N ILE A 503 1.79 23.83 13.36
CA ILE A 503 2.31 22.47 13.21
C ILE A 503 3.74 22.45 12.64
N VAL A 504 4.04 23.25 11.62
CA VAL A 504 5.40 23.29 11.04
C VAL A 504 6.41 23.86 12.02
N ARG A 505 6.02 24.86 12.83
CA ARG A 505 6.88 25.39 13.91
C ARG A 505 7.10 24.35 15.02
N MET A 506 6.09 23.57 15.37
CA MET A 506 6.21 22.44 16.31
C MET A 506 7.16 21.37 15.78
N LEU A 507 7.02 20.99 14.51
CA LEU A 507 7.91 20.05 13.83
C LEU A 507 9.37 20.54 13.85
N GLY A 508 9.61 21.81 13.54
CA GLY A 508 10.94 22.43 13.65
C GLY A 508 11.52 22.44 15.06
N GLY A 509 10.67 22.49 16.09
CA GLY A 509 11.05 22.33 17.50
C GLY A 509 11.42 20.89 17.84
N LEU A 510 10.60 19.93 17.41
CA LEU A 510 10.80 18.50 17.64
C LEU A 510 12.06 17.97 16.95
N LEU A 511 12.39 18.48 15.75
CA LEU A 511 13.61 18.12 15.02
C LEU A 511 14.91 18.51 15.73
N LYS A 512 14.85 19.36 16.77
CA LYS A 512 16.01 19.75 17.58
C LYS A 512 16.29 18.79 18.74
N ASP A 513 15.36 17.89 19.05
CA ASP A 513 15.58 16.88 20.10
C ASP A 513 16.61 15.86 19.63
N GLU A 514 17.60 15.55 20.47
CA GLU A 514 18.73 14.68 20.08
C GLU A 514 18.30 13.22 19.84
N ALA A 515 17.29 12.75 20.57
CA ALA A 515 16.83 11.36 20.49
C ALA A 515 15.72 11.18 19.44
N LEU A 516 14.71 12.06 19.47
CA LEU A 516 13.55 11.99 18.58
C LEU A 516 13.81 12.66 17.23
N GLY A 517 14.56 13.76 17.19
CA GLY A 517 14.80 14.55 15.97
C GLY A 517 15.28 13.71 14.79
N PRO A 518 16.31 12.86 14.94
CA PRO A 518 16.76 11.96 13.87
C PRO A 518 15.73 10.90 13.42
N ARG A 519 14.73 10.61 14.25
CA ARG A 519 13.68 9.59 14.01
C ARG A 519 12.46 10.16 13.29
N ILE A 520 12.33 11.48 13.25
CA ILE A 520 11.23 12.15 12.54
C ILE A 520 11.47 12.06 11.04
N VAL A 521 10.43 11.73 10.27
CA VAL A 521 10.48 11.67 8.80
C VAL A 521 9.45 12.65 8.24
N PRO A 522 9.81 13.90 7.94
CA PRO A 522 8.92 14.82 7.24
C PRO A 522 8.74 14.35 5.80
N ILE A 523 7.51 14.24 5.34
CA ILE A 523 7.14 13.78 4.01
C ILE A 523 6.20 14.79 3.38
N VAL A 524 6.42 15.08 2.11
CA VAL A 524 5.66 16.04 1.30
C VAL A 524 5.47 15.49 -0.11
N ALA A 525 4.37 15.90 -0.74
CA ALA A 525 4.07 15.60 -2.13
C ALA A 525 4.14 16.91 -2.93
N ASP A 526 5.36 17.29 -3.33
CA ASP A 526 5.75 18.52 -4.03
C ASP A 526 5.64 19.80 -3.19
N GLU A 527 4.43 20.17 -2.75
CA GLU A 527 4.17 21.52 -2.22
C GLU A 527 4.62 21.76 -0.77
N ALA A 528 5.93 21.79 -0.51
CA ALA A 528 6.46 22.12 0.81
C ALA A 528 6.46 23.63 1.14
N ARG A 529 6.55 24.52 0.14
CA ARG A 529 6.53 25.99 0.36
C ARG A 529 5.16 26.48 0.81
N THR A 530 4.08 25.94 0.23
CA THR A 530 2.69 26.25 0.60
C THR A 530 2.43 26.02 2.08
N PHE A 531 3.06 25.00 2.67
CA PHE A 531 2.93 24.69 4.08
C PHE A 531 3.94 25.42 4.98
N GLY A 532 4.83 26.25 4.42
CA GLY A 532 5.85 26.98 5.18
C GLY A 532 7.04 26.11 5.62
N MET A 533 7.26 24.96 4.98
CA MET A 533 8.35 24.04 5.33
C MET A 533 9.71 24.44 4.74
N ALA A 534 9.79 25.51 3.94
CA ALA A 534 11.01 25.92 3.26
C ALA A 534 12.21 26.15 4.21
N ASN A 535 11.95 26.60 5.44
CA ASN A 535 12.99 26.71 6.48
C ASN A 535 13.67 25.37 6.81
N LEU A 536 12.95 24.26 6.67
CA LEU A 536 13.45 22.92 6.98
C LEU A 536 14.38 22.38 5.88
N PHE A 537 14.24 22.81 4.63
CA PHE A 537 15.13 22.39 3.52
C PHE A 537 16.60 22.62 3.87
N ARG A 538 16.91 23.82 4.37
CA ARG A 538 18.27 24.16 4.78
C ARG A 538 18.67 23.47 6.09
N GLN A 539 17.75 23.31 7.03
CA GLN A 539 18.08 22.78 8.36
C GLN A 539 18.43 21.29 8.30
N ILE A 540 17.61 20.50 7.60
CA ILE A 540 17.68 19.04 7.64
C ILE A 540 17.82 18.39 6.24
N GLY A 541 17.78 19.17 5.16
CA GLY A 541 17.99 18.67 3.80
C GLY A 541 16.81 17.88 3.24
N ILE A 542 16.75 17.81 1.92
CA ILE A 542 15.87 16.93 1.16
C ILE A 542 16.66 15.70 0.76
N TYR A 543 16.13 14.51 1.03
CA TYR A 543 16.79 13.26 0.69
C TYR A 543 16.86 13.10 -0.83
N SER A 544 18.07 12.91 -1.34
CA SER A 544 18.32 12.49 -2.72
C SER A 544 19.41 11.42 -2.71
N ALA A 545 19.12 10.23 -3.26
CA ALA A 545 20.10 9.15 -3.36
C ALA A 545 21.35 9.52 -4.20
N GLN A 546 21.27 10.59 -5.00
CA GLN A 546 22.37 11.07 -5.84
C GLN A 546 23.06 12.33 -5.26
N GLY A 547 22.51 12.90 -4.19
CA GLY A 547 22.86 14.24 -3.73
C GLY A 547 22.43 15.32 -4.74
N GLN A 548 22.98 16.52 -4.59
CA GLN A 548 22.70 17.65 -5.47
C GLN A 548 23.75 17.73 -6.59
N LEU A 549 23.33 17.54 -7.83
CA LEU A 549 24.21 17.51 -9.02
C LEU A 549 24.22 18.83 -9.82
N TYR A 550 23.55 19.87 -9.32
CA TYR A 550 23.35 21.16 -9.98
C TYR A 550 23.43 22.31 -8.97
N GLU A 551 23.60 23.54 -9.46
CA GLU A 551 23.47 24.73 -8.62
C GLU A 551 21.99 25.16 -8.55
N PRO A 552 21.38 25.23 -7.35
CA PRO A 552 19.98 25.64 -7.24
C PRO A 552 19.81 27.11 -7.63
N GLU A 553 18.75 27.41 -8.38
CA GLU A 553 18.45 28.77 -8.85
C GLU A 553 18.31 29.76 -7.69
N ASP A 554 17.79 29.29 -6.55
CA ASP A 554 17.52 30.11 -5.37
C ASP A 554 18.66 30.14 -4.34
N ILE A 555 19.89 29.77 -4.71
CA ILE A 555 21.05 29.70 -3.79
C ILE A 555 21.33 31.02 -3.05
N GLY A 556 20.95 32.16 -3.62
CA GLY A 556 21.04 33.48 -2.98
C GLY A 556 19.99 33.74 -1.89
N SER A 557 18.98 32.88 -1.76
CA SER A 557 17.93 32.94 -0.74
C SER A 557 18.39 32.28 0.57
N VAL A 558 17.87 32.78 1.70
CA VAL A 558 18.06 32.13 3.01
C VAL A 558 17.44 30.72 3.04
N LEU A 559 16.45 30.46 2.18
CA LEU A 559 15.59 29.27 2.12
C LEU A 559 15.83 28.43 0.85
N TYR A 560 17.07 28.36 0.39
CA TYR A 560 17.41 27.67 -0.85
C TYR A 560 17.14 26.16 -0.79
N TYR A 561 16.89 25.57 -1.96
CA TYR A 561 16.64 24.14 -2.12
C TYR A 561 17.94 23.33 -1.94
N ARG A 562 17.99 22.47 -0.92
CA ARG A 562 19.18 21.68 -0.57
C ARG A 562 18.89 20.18 -0.60
N GLU A 563 19.38 19.52 -1.62
CA GLU A 563 19.37 18.06 -1.70
C GLU A 563 20.64 17.47 -1.12
N ALA A 564 20.52 16.39 -0.36
CA ALA A 564 21.65 15.72 0.24
C ALA A 564 21.37 14.22 0.40
N LEU A 565 22.44 13.42 0.37
CA LEU A 565 22.35 11.98 0.61
C LEU A 565 21.81 11.69 2.02
N ASP A 566 22.21 12.48 3.00
CA ASP A 566 21.75 12.45 4.38
C ASP A 566 20.57 13.42 4.65
N GLY A 567 19.91 13.91 3.60
CA GLY A 567 18.71 14.73 3.73
C GLY A 567 17.60 13.99 4.45
N GLN A 568 16.87 14.68 5.32
CA GLN A 568 15.87 14.06 6.20
C GLN A 568 14.45 14.13 5.63
N ILE A 569 14.12 15.16 4.87
CA ILE A 569 12.80 15.33 4.24
C ILE A 569 12.67 14.35 3.06
N LEU A 570 11.54 13.67 2.96
CA LEU A 570 11.18 12.91 1.76
C LEU A 570 10.27 13.79 0.90
N GLU A 571 10.83 14.30 -0.20
CA GLU A 571 10.11 15.01 -1.24
C GLU A 571 9.76 14.02 -2.35
N GLU A 572 8.50 13.60 -2.41
CA GLU A 572 8.10 12.54 -3.34
C GLU A 572 7.61 13.09 -4.69
N GLY A 573 7.45 14.42 -4.80
CA GLY A 573 6.82 15.06 -5.95
C GLY A 573 5.31 14.85 -5.97
N ILE A 574 4.68 15.02 -7.14
CA ILE A 574 3.22 14.92 -7.30
C ILE A 574 2.78 13.45 -7.33
N THR A 575 2.82 12.81 -6.17
CA THR A 575 2.40 11.42 -5.95
C THR A 575 1.98 11.17 -4.51
N GLU A 576 0.71 11.37 -4.19
CA GLU A 576 0.19 11.07 -2.86
C GLU A 576 0.29 9.57 -2.55
N ALA A 577 0.10 8.72 -3.56
CA ALA A 577 0.25 7.27 -3.45
C ALA A 577 1.69 6.88 -3.07
N GLY A 578 2.67 7.58 -3.60
CA GLY A 578 4.07 7.41 -3.24
C GLY A 578 4.38 7.91 -1.83
N ALA A 579 3.91 9.11 -1.49
CA ALA A 579 4.11 9.71 -0.18
C ALA A 579 3.50 8.87 0.96
N ILE A 580 2.30 8.32 0.80
CA ILE A 580 1.72 7.41 1.80
C ILE A 580 2.47 6.07 1.87
N SER A 581 3.06 5.61 0.78
CA SER A 581 3.89 4.40 0.77
C SER A 581 5.20 4.62 1.55
N SER A 582 5.86 5.77 1.36
CA SER A 582 6.99 6.22 2.19
C SER A 582 6.59 6.37 3.66
N TRP A 583 5.42 6.97 3.93
CA TRP A 583 4.89 7.12 5.28
C TRP A 583 4.62 5.76 5.94
N THR A 584 4.11 4.78 5.20
CA THR A 584 3.86 3.42 5.69
C THR A 584 5.16 2.70 6.03
N ALA A 585 6.17 2.78 5.16
CA ALA A 585 7.49 2.20 5.40
C ALA A 585 8.15 2.79 6.66
N ALA A 586 8.05 4.12 6.84
CA ALA A 586 8.54 4.79 8.04
C ALA A 586 7.73 4.39 9.30
N GLY A 587 6.40 4.48 9.23
CA GLY A 587 5.51 4.24 10.36
C GLY A 587 5.44 2.78 10.82
N THR A 588 5.95 1.85 10.02
CA THR A 588 6.08 0.42 10.37
C THR A 588 7.53 -0.02 10.61
N SER A 589 8.49 0.90 10.49
CA SER A 589 9.92 0.63 10.72
C SER A 589 10.22 0.08 12.11
N TYR A 590 9.41 0.42 13.12
CA TYR A 590 9.53 -0.16 14.46
C TYR A 590 9.44 -1.69 14.43
N SER A 591 8.63 -2.25 13.54
CA SER A 591 8.42 -3.69 13.37
C SER A 591 9.36 -4.27 12.31
N VAL A 592 9.49 -3.59 11.17
CA VAL A 592 10.23 -4.06 9.99
C VAL A 592 11.75 -4.03 10.20
N ASN A 593 12.24 -3.05 10.95
CA ASN A 593 13.67 -2.80 11.17
C ASN A 593 14.06 -2.85 12.65
N GLY A 594 13.12 -3.06 13.57
CA GLY A 594 13.35 -2.89 15.00
C GLY A 594 13.67 -1.43 15.38
N LEU A 595 13.39 -0.47 14.51
CA LEU A 595 13.83 0.92 14.61
C LEU A 595 12.63 1.87 14.53
N PRO A 596 12.17 2.44 15.67
CA PRO A 596 11.03 3.34 15.65
C PRO A 596 11.36 4.62 14.89
N MET A 597 10.58 4.90 13.84
CA MET A 597 10.60 6.14 13.07
C MET A 597 9.22 6.78 13.17
N LEU A 598 9.16 8.11 13.14
CA LEU A 598 7.93 8.87 13.30
C LEU A 598 7.68 9.76 12.07
N PRO A 599 6.89 9.28 11.09
CA PRO A 599 6.60 10.06 9.90
C PRO A 599 5.54 11.14 10.14
N PHE A 600 5.75 12.30 9.52
CA PHE A 600 4.81 13.39 9.38
C PHE A 600 4.59 13.65 7.90
N TYR A 601 3.49 13.16 7.34
CA TYR A 601 3.13 13.42 5.95
C TYR A 601 2.13 14.57 5.88
N ILE A 602 2.55 15.70 5.31
CA ILE A 602 1.71 16.90 5.13
C ILE A 602 1.39 17.11 3.65
N TYR A 603 0.10 17.31 3.37
CA TYR A 603 -0.46 17.36 2.03
C TYR A 603 -1.79 18.10 2.02
N TYR A 604 -2.29 18.48 0.83
CA TYR A 604 -3.66 18.98 0.68
C TYR A 604 -4.67 17.94 1.17
N SER A 605 -5.38 18.23 2.25
CA SER A 605 -6.33 17.30 2.91
C SER A 605 -7.24 16.52 1.95
N MET A 606 -7.74 17.16 0.89
CA MET A 606 -8.55 16.53 -0.16
C MET A 606 -7.88 15.31 -0.80
N PHE A 607 -6.57 15.34 -1.01
CA PHE A 607 -5.82 14.27 -1.69
C PHE A 607 -5.31 13.19 -0.73
N GLY A 608 -5.83 13.15 0.49
CA GLY A 608 -5.63 12.03 1.43
C GLY A 608 -6.65 10.93 1.20
N PHE A 609 -7.57 10.78 2.16
CA PHE A 609 -8.56 9.69 2.18
C PHE A 609 -9.37 9.53 0.89
N GLN A 610 -9.62 10.61 0.13
CA GLN A 610 -10.32 10.52 -1.15
C GLN A 610 -9.46 9.92 -2.27
N ARG A 611 -8.16 10.21 -2.30
CA ARG A 611 -7.26 9.81 -3.39
C ARG A 611 -6.53 8.50 -3.11
N ILE A 612 -6.15 8.27 -1.85
CA ILE A 612 -5.26 7.18 -1.41
C ILE A 612 -5.88 6.35 -0.26
N GLY A 613 -7.21 6.31 -0.15
CA GLY A 613 -7.92 5.66 0.96
C GLY A 613 -7.57 4.18 1.16
N ASP A 614 -7.39 3.42 0.07
CA ASP A 614 -7.05 1.98 0.17
C ASP A 614 -5.60 1.75 0.66
N LEU A 615 -4.67 2.64 0.27
CA LEU A 615 -3.31 2.64 0.82
C LEU A 615 -3.30 2.98 2.31
N ILE A 616 -4.15 3.91 2.77
CA ILE A 616 -4.32 4.21 4.19
C ILE A 616 -4.91 3.00 4.93
N TRP A 617 -5.87 2.28 4.34
CA TRP A 617 -6.41 1.06 4.92
C TRP A 617 -5.36 -0.06 5.01
N ALA A 618 -4.54 -0.24 3.98
CA ALA A 618 -3.41 -1.16 4.03
C ALA A 618 -2.39 -0.76 5.12
N ALA A 619 -2.09 0.52 5.27
CA ALA A 619 -1.19 0.99 6.32
C ALA A 619 -1.78 0.76 7.73
N ALA A 620 -3.09 0.89 7.89
CA ALA A 620 -3.82 0.56 9.10
C ALA A 620 -3.69 -0.94 9.45
N ASP A 621 -3.89 -1.84 8.48
CA ASP A 621 -3.68 -3.29 8.63
C ASP A 621 -2.22 -3.62 8.95
N GLN A 622 -1.27 -2.92 8.32
CA GLN A 622 0.17 -3.05 8.61
C GLN A 622 0.57 -2.51 9.99
N ARG A 623 -0.37 -1.92 10.75
CA ARG A 623 -0.18 -1.34 12.09
C ARG A 623 0.80 -0.17 12.08
N ALA A 624 0.66 0.72 11.09
CA ALA A 624 1.46 1.94 10.97
C ALA A 624 1.23 2.90 12.14
N ARG A 625 2.30 3.58 12.55
CA ARG A 625 2.32 4.61 13.61
C ARG A 625 2.92 5.89 13.03
N GLY A 626 2.16 6.98 13.01
CA GLY A 626 2.62 8.26 12.48
C GLY A 626 1.52 9.32 12.45
N PHE A 627 1.86 10.47 11.84
CA PHE A 627 0.95 11.59 11.66
C PHE A 627 0.70 11.85 10.17
N LEU A 628 -0.57 11.90 9.79
CA LEU A 628 -1.07 12.46 8.54
C LEU A 628 -1.58 13.87 8.85
N ILE A 629 -1.05 14.87 8.16
CA ILE A 629 -1.40 16.27 8.33
C ILE A 629 -2.14 16.73 7.07
N GLY A 630 -3.47 16.74 7.13
CA GLY A 630 -4.31 17.28 6.07
C GLY A 630 -4.28 18.80 6.11
N ALA A 631 -3.29 19.39 5.46
CA ALA A 631 -3.17 20.84 5.34
C ALA A 631 -4.19 21.42 4.37
N THR A 632 -4.29 22.76 4.41
CA THR A 632 -5.21 23.55 3.58
C THR A 632 -6.64 23.01 3.60
N SER A 633 -7.06 22.51 4.76
CA SER A 633 -8.35 21.85 4.96
C SER A 633 -9.52 22.81 5.14
N GLY A 634 -10.74 22.26 5.03
CA GLY A 634 -11.98 22.98 5.24
C GLY A 634 -12.54 23.57 3.94
N ARG A 635 -13.84 23.33 3.69
CA ARG A 635 -14.49 23.65 2.41
C ARG A 635 -14.44 25.15 2.13
N THR A 636 -14.66 25.99 3.14
CA THR A 636 -14.70 27.44 2.98
C THR A 636 -13.32 28.10 3.15
N THR A 637 -12.37 27.39 3.76
CA THR A 637 -11.11 28.01 4.21
C THR A 637 -10.07 28.08 3.10
N LEU A 638 -9.98 27.07 2.23
CA LEU A 638 -9.17 27.10 1.00
C LEU A 638 -9.94 27.77 -0.16
N GLY A 639 -10.25 29.06 0.02
CA GLY A 639 -11.30 29.71 -0.78
C GLY A 639 -11.05 29.79 -2.29
N GLY A 640 -9.82 30.08 -2.74
CA GLY A 640 -9.52 30.31 -4.15
C GLY A 640 -9.50 29.05 -5.03
N GLU A 641 -9.13 27.89 -4.47
CA GLU A 641 -8.80 26.68 -5.24
C GLU A 641 -10.03 25.94 -5.80
N GLY A 642 -11.20 26.17 -5.20
CA GLY A 642 -12.48 25.68 -5.73
C GLY A 642 -12.69 24.16 -5.62
N LEU A 643 -13.48 23.63 -6.56
CA LEU A 643 -14.24 22.38 -6.44
C LEU A 643 -13.40 21.16 -6.04
N GLN A 644 -12.23 20.96 -6.64
CA GLN A 644 -11.40 19.77 -6.44
C GLN A 644 -10.41 19.87 -5.29
N HIS A 645 -10.35 20.99 -4.57
CA HIS A 645 -9.37 21.23 -3.50
C HIS A 645 -10.01 21.50 -2.14
N GLN A 646 -11.17 22.17 -2.14
CA GLN A 646 -11.89 22.52 -0.93
C GLN A 646 -12.42 21.26 -0.26
N ASP A 647 -11.74 20.78 0.79
CA ASP A 647 -12.12 19.55 1.51
C ASP A 647 -13.17 19.82 2.58
N GLY A 648 -14.30 19.13 2.47
CA GLY A 648 -15.35 19.12 3.49
C GLY A 648 -15.85 17.71 3.81
N SER A 649 -15.08 16.66 3.51
CA SER A 649 -15.51 15.26 3.70
C SER A 649 -14.45 14.31 4.23
N SER A 650 -13.17 14.68 4.28
CA SER A 650 -12.09 13.78 4.73
C SER A 650 -12.32 13.18 6.11
N HIS A 651 -12.81 13.96 7.09
CA HIS A 651 -13.12 13.46 8.44
C HIS A 651 -14.22 12.39 8.47
N LEU A 652 -15.17 12.45 7.53
CA LEU A 652 -16.21 11.42 7.42
C LEU A 652 -15.58 10.09 6.98
N VAL A 653 -14.67 10.13 6.01
CA VAL A 653 -13.96 8.93 5.54
C VAL A 653 -12.96 8.43 6.59
N ALA A 654 -12.21 9.33 7.22
CA ALA A 654 -11.24 9.00 8.27
C ALA A 654 -11.88 8.28 9.47
N ALA A 655 -13.12 8.65 9.84
CA ALA A 655 -13.86 8.01 10.92
C ALA A 655 -14.10 6.50 10.70
N THR A 656 -14.09 6.04 9.43
CA THR A 656 -14.28 4.63 9.06
C THR A 656 -13.06 3.76 9.32
N VAL A 657 -11.86 4.33 9.43
CA VAL A 657 -10.61 3.58 9.68
C VAL A 657 -10.42 3.36 11.19
N PRO A 658 -10.49 2.11 11.71
CA PRO A 658 -10.65 1.86 13.15
C PRO A 658 -9.52 2.40 14.05
N ASN A 659 -8.28 2.36 13.59
CA ASN A 659 -7.09 2.81 14.32
C ASN A 659 -6.55 4.18 13.86
N CYS A 660 -7.30 4.90 13.02
CA CYS A 660 -7.03 6.31 12.69
C CYS A 660 -7.68 7.22 13.75
N ARG A 661 -6.89 8.05 14.43
CA ARG A 661 -7.37 9.06 15.38
C ARG A 661 -7.46 10.41 14.67
N ALA A 662 -8.67 10.79 14.25
CA ALA A 662 -8.89 11.98 13.44
C ALA A 662 -9.31 13.19 14.28
N TYR A 663 -8.58 14.31 14.15
CA TYR A 663 -8.81 15.56 14.89
C TYR A 663 -8.84 16.78 13.96
N ASP A 664 -9.70 17.75 14.26
CA ASP A 664 -9.84 19.05 13.60
C ASP A 664 -9.61 20.18 14.61
N PRO A 665 -8.36 20.38 15.08
CA PRO A 665 -8.05 21.39 16.10
C PRO A 665 -8.31 22.80 15.57
N ALA A 666 -8.98 23.62 16.37
CA ALA A 666 -9.20 25.04 16.10
C ALA A 666 -8.04 25.92 16.56
N HIS A 667 -7.37 25.52 17.65
CA HIS A 667 -6.30 26.30 18.26
C HIS A 667 -4.95 25.59 18.28
N ALA A 668 -3.88 26.37 18.26
CA ALA A 668 -2.52 25.86 18.27
C ALA A 668 -2.21 25.00 19.52
N TYR A 669 -2.72 25.36 20.70
CA TYR A 669 -2.50 24.53 21.90
C TYR A 669 -3.19 23.16 21.81
N GLU A 670 -4.32 23.05 21.10
CA GLU A 670 -5.02 21.78 20.93
C GLU A 670 -4.16 20.83 20.09
N ALA A 671 -3.62 21.34 18.97
CA ALA A 671 -2.67 20.62 18.14
C ALA A 671 -1.44 20.16 18.94
N ALA A 672 -0.87 21.02 19.80
CA ALA A 672 0.27 20.66 20.65
C ALA A 672 -0.06 19.51 21.61
N VAL A 673 -1.22 19.57 22.27
CA VAL A 673 -1.69 18.52 23.21
C VAL A 673 -1.94 17.20 22.49
N ILE A 674 -2.55 17.24 21.29
CA ILE A 674 -2.83 16.05 20.48
C ILE A 674 -1.53 15.41 19.99
N LEU A 675 -0.56 16.19 19.50
CA LEU A 675 0.74 15.69 19.07
C LEU A 675 1.52 15.06 20.23
N GLU A 676 1.58 15.73 21.38
CA GLU A 676 2.22 15.21 22.59
C GLU A 676 1.62 13.85 22.99
N HIS A 677 0.28 13.77 23.01
CA HIS A 677 -0.41 12.53 23.33
C HIS A 677 -0.17 11.44 22.30
N GLY A 678 -0.29 11.74 21.01
CA GLY A 678 -0.08 10.76 19.94
C GLY A 678 1.33 10.19 19.93
N MET A 679 2.35 11.03 20.15
CA MET A 679 3.73 10.55 20.27
C MET A 679 3.90 9.61 21.47
N ARG A 680 3.31 9.94 22.63
CA ARG A 680 3.32 9.06 23.81
C ARG A 680 2.67 7.71 23.52
N ARG A 681 1.48 7.73 22.92
CA ARG A 681 0.70 6.53 22.56
C ARG A 681 1.47 5.62 21.61
N MET A 682 2.04 6.18 20.55
CA MET A 682 2.70 5.42 19.49
C MET A 682 4.13 4.96 19.84
N LEU A 683 4.94 5.82 20.46
CA LEU A 683 6.37 5.57 20.64
C LEU A 683 6.72 4.97 22.02
N HIS A 684 5.97 5.35 23.06
CA HIS A 684 6.21 4.87 24.42
C HIS A 684 5.24 3.74 24.80
N GLU A 685 3.94 3.99 24.68
CA GLU A 685 2.90 2.97 24.99
C GLU A 685 2.77 1.91 23.88
N GLN A 686 3.40 2.13 22.72
CA GLN A 686 3.42 1.24 21.55
C GLN A 686 2.04 0.80 21.07
N CYS A 687 1.10 1.73 21.06
CA CYS A 687 -0.23 1.52 20.52
C CYS A 687 -0.21 1.61 19.00
N ASP A 688 -0.84 0.63 18.34
CA ASP A 688 -0.93 0.51 16.88
C ASP A 688 -2.05 1.38 16.32
N GLU A 689 -1.88 2.69 16.50
CA GLU A 689 -2.75 3.73 15.97
C GLU A 689 -1.92 4.81 15.28
N PHE A 690 -2.58 5.57 14.40
CA PHE A 690 -2.00 6.72 13.74
C PHE A 690 -2.97 7.89 13.81
N TYR A 691 -2.46 9.09 13.59
CA TYR A 691 -3.22 10.31 13.80
C TYR A 691 -3.42 11.05 12.48
N TYR A 692 -4.64 11.53 12.26
CA TYR A 692 -4.98 12.45 11.17
C TYR A 692 -5.37 13.79 11.77
N LEU A 693 -4.60 14.84 11.48
CA LEU A 693 -4.88 16.20 11.93
C LEU A 693 -5.13 17.08 10.72
N THR A 694 -6.28 17.75 10.67
CA THR A 694 -6.54 18.78 9.67
C THR A 694 -6.04 20.13 10.15
N VAL A 695 -5.41 20.88 9.25
CA VAL A 695 -4.90 22.22 9.54
C VAL A 695 -5.19 23.17 8.39
N THR A 696 -5.53 24.40 8.74
CA THR A 696 -5.93 25.44 7.80
C THR A 696 -4.80 26.43 7.52
N ASN A 697 -4.97 27.22 6.45
CA ASN A 697 -4.08 28.31 6.04
C ASN A 697 -4.60 29.70 6.46
N GLU A 698 -5.62 29.76 7.31
CA GLU A 698 -6.18 31.01 7.82
C GLU A 698 -5.44 31.44 9.10
N ASN A 699 -4.94 32.67 9.12
CA ASN A 699 -4.35 33.23 10.33
C ASN A 699 -5.47 33.72 11.24
N LEU A 700 -5.54 33.14 12.44
CA LEU A 700 -6.47 33.53 13.48
C LEU A 700 -5.70 33.87 14.77
N PRO A 701 -6.20 34.78 15.62
CA PRO A 701 -5.65 34.98 16.96
C PRO A 701 -5.68 33.68 17.76
N GLN A 702 -4.52 33.23 18.23
CA GLN A 702 -4.39 31.99 18.99
C GLN A 702 -4.39 32.27 20.50
N PRO A 703 -5.37 31.78 21.27
CA PRO A 703 -5.36 31.93 22.72
C PRO A 703 -4.36 30.97 23.38
N SER A 704 -3.97 31.25 24.61
CA SER A 704 -3.20 30.31 25.44
C SER A 704 -4.08 29.16 25.93
N LEU A 705 -3.46 28.02 26.28
CA LEU A 705 -4.14 26.89 26.90
C LEU A 705 -4.84 27.38 28.19
N PRO A 706 -6.18 27.27 28.31
CA PRO A 706 -6.90 27.92 29.41
C PRO A 706 -6.61 27.30 30.78
N SER A 707 -6.42 25.98 30.84
CA SER A 707 -6.00 25.26 32.04
C SER A 707 -5.44 23.88 31.69
N ASN A 708 -4.71 23.26 32.61
CA ASN A 708 -4.26 21.88 32.44
C ASN A 708 -5.44 20.88 32.38
N ASP A 709 -6.58 21.20 33.00
CA ASP A 709 -7.77 20.33 32.99
C ASP A 709 -8.40 20.23 31.59
N ALA A 710 -8.22 21.26 30.75
CA ALA A 710 -8.72 21.25 29.37
C ALA A 710 -8.08 20.14 28.52
N ARG A 711 -6.85 19.70 28.85
CA ARG A 711 -6.12 18.65 28.11
C ARG A 711 -6.92 17.37 27.96
N ALA A 712 -7.63 16.95 29.02
CA ALA A 712 -8.45 15.75 28.97
C ALA A 712 -9.61 15.90 27.96
N GLY A 713 -10.27 17.06 27.94
CA GLY A 713 -11.35 17.35 26.99
C GLY A 713 -10.85 17.44 25.54
N ILE A 714 -9.71 18.08 25.30
CA ILE A 714 -9.05 18.15 23.99
C ILE A 714 -8.84 16.74 23.40
N LEU A 715 -8.33 15.81 24.22
CA LEU A 715 -8.06 14.44 23.78
C LEU A 715 -9.32 13.58 23.66
N ARG A 716 -10.35 13.83 24.47
CA ARG A 716 -11.65 13.13 24.34
C ARG A 716 -12.53 13.68 23.23
N GLY A 717 -12.15 14.80 22.61
CA GLY A 717 -12.77 15.33 21.40
C GLY A 717 -13.56 16.64 21.57
N MET A 718 -13.73 17.16 22.79
CA MET A 718 -14.26 18.50 23.02
C MET A 718 -13.95 19.07 24.41
N HIS A 719 -13.84 20.40 24.50
CA HIS A 719 -13.78 21.14 25.76
C HIS A 719 -14.41 22.52 25.65
N ARG A 720 -14.83 23.08 26.79
CA ARG A 720 -15.45 24.41 26.85
C ARG A 720 -14.40 25.49 26.72
N VAL A 721 -14.64 26.47 25.84
CA VAL A 721 -13.76 27.64 25.62
C VAL A 721 -14.39 28.95 26.08
N ARG A 722 -15.72 29.03 26.14
CA ARG A 722 -16.46 30.17 26.71
C ARG A 722 -17.56 29.66 27.62
N ALA A 723 -17.44 29.94 28.91
CA ALA A 723 -18.51 29.70 29.87
C ALA A 723 -19.53 30.86 29.83
N ALA A 724 -20.80 30.54 30.02
CA ALA A 724 -21.87 31.52 30.15
C ALA A 724 -22.90 31.02 31.19
N PRO A 725 -22.85 31.49 32.44
CA PRO A 725 -23.86 31.15 33.43
C PRO A 725 -25.27 31.49 32.92
N GLY A 726 -26.22 30.55 33.04
CA GLY A 726 -27.56 30.73 32.49
C GLY A 726 -27.63 30.68 30.95
N ALA A 727 -26.65 30.05 30.29
CA ALA A 727 -26.64 29.87 28.84
C ALA A 727 -27.98 29.31 28.34
N ARG A 728 -28.61 30.04 27.42
CA ARG A 728 -29.84 29.60 26.75
C ARG A 728 -29.56 28.69 25.57
N VAL A 729 -28.35 28.72 25.03
CA VAL A 729 -27.89 27.90 23.89
C VAL A 729 -26.42 27.54 24.05
N ARG A 730 -26.01 26.40 23.50
CA ARG A 730 -24.61 25.99 23.37
C ARG A 730 -24.20 25.96 21.91
N LEU A 731 -23.05 26.53 21.59
CA LEU A 731 -22.47 26.54 20.25
C LEU A 731 -21.22 25.65 20.25
N LEU A 732 -21.17 24.72 19.30
CA LEU A 732 -20.03 23.83 19.07
C LEU A 732 -19.37 24.26 17.75
N GLY A 733 -18.04 24.42 17.76
CA GLY A 733 -17.27 24.68 16.56
C GLY A 733 -16.03 23.79 16.49
N ALA A 734 -15.73 23.27 15.30
CA ALA A 734 -14.51 22.53 15.00
C ALA A 734 -13.64 23.31 14.00
N GLY A 735 -12.32 23.18 14.11
CA GLY A 735 -11.37 23.88 13.25
C GLY A 735 -11.68 25.38 13.13
N PRO A 736 -11.73 25.96 11.91
CA PRO A 736 -11.97 27.39 11.72
C PRO A 736 -13.39 27.83 12.15
N MET A 737 -14.36 26.92 12.25
CA MET A 737 -15.73 27.27 12.67
C MET A 737 -15.83 27.62 14.15
N LEU A 738 -14.80 27.33 14.96
CA LEU A 738 -14.78 27.80 16.34
C LEU A 738 -14.75 29.33 16.43
N ALA A 739 -14.03 30.00 15.52
CA ALA A 739 -14.00 31.46 15.46
C ALA A 739 -15.38 32.02 15.11
N GLU A 740 -16.07 31.42 14.14
CA GLU A 740 -17.45 31.78 13.77
C GLU A 740 -18.43 31.55 14.93
N ALA A 741 -18.27 30.46 15.69
CA ALA A 741 -19.09 30.17 16.87
C ALA A 741 -18.86 31.17 18.02
N LEU A 742 -17.61 31.58 18.25
CA LEU A 742 -17.28 32.63 19.25
C LEU A 742 -17.89 33.97 18.86
N GLN A 743 -17.79 34.35 17.57
CA GLN A 743 -18.41 35.56 17.04
C GLN A 743 -19.95 35.50 17.13
N ALA A 744 -20.56 34.35 16.82
CA ALA A 744 -21.99 34.14 16.98
C ALA A 744 -22.45 34.29 18.44
N ALA A 745 -21.68 33.77 19.41
CA ALA A 745 -21.97 33.94 20.84
C ALA A 745 -21.81 35.39 21.31
N GLU A 746 -20.91 36.17 20.73
CA GLU A 746 -20.78 37.60 21.01
C GLU A 746 -22.01 38.37 20.51
N ARG A 747 -22.45 38.08 19.29
CA ARG A 747 -23.64 38.70 18.69
C ARG A 747 -24.94 38.30 19.38
N LEU A 748 -25.08 37.03 19.77
CA LEU A 748 -26.22 36.60 20.59
C LEU A 748 -26.33 37.42 21.88
N ALA A 749 -25.21 37.71 22.54
CA ALA A 749 -25.20 38.51 23.75
C ALA A 749 -25.48 40.00 23.46
N GLN A 750 -24.83 40.60 22.46
CA GLN A 750 -24.91 42.04 22.19
C GLN A 750 -26.23 42.45 21.51
N ASP A 751 -26.67 41.68 20.52
CA ASP A 751 -27.80 42.06 19.66
C ASP A 751 -29.15 41.55 20.21
N TYR A 752 -29.12 40.49 21.05
CA TYR A 752 -30.34 39.77 21.45
C TYR A 752 -30.43 39.44 22.95
N ASP A 753 -29.43 39.81 23.78
CA ASP A 753 -29.37 39.47 25.21
C ASP A 753 -29.49 37.95 25.49
N ILE A 754 -28.87 37.14 24.63
CA ILE A 754 -28.84 35.69 24.74
C ILE A 754 -27.45 35.24 25.16
N ALA A 755 -27.34 34.74 26.39
CA ALA A 755 -26.14 34.09 26.87
C ALA A 755 -25.92 32.74 26.14
N ALA A 756 -24.73 32.57 25.55
CA ALA A 756 -24.35 31.37 24.83
C ALA A 756 -23.01 30.81 25.35
N GLU A 757 -22.99 29.50 25.61
CA GLU A 757 -21.77 28.75 25.93
C GLU A 757 -21.10 28.29 24.63
N VAL A 758 -19.76 28.30 24.56
CA VAL A 758 -19.03 27.85 23.36
C VAL A 758 -18.06 26.73 23.70
N TRP A 759 -18.09 25.68 22.87
CA TRP A 759 -17.25 24.49 22.97
C TRP A 759 -16.41 24.33 21.72
N SER A 760 -15.11 24.12 21.93
CA SER A 760 -14.22 23.61 20.88
C SER A 760 -14.43 22.11 20.75
N VAL A 761 -14.73 21.65 19.54
CA VAL A 761 -14.83 20.23 19.20
C VAL A 761 -13.59 19.85 18.41
N THR A 762 -12.63 19.22 19.07
CA THR A 762 -11.37 18.78 18.47
C THR A 762 -11.53 17.48 17.70
N SER A 763 -12.55 16.65 17.97
CA SER A 763 -12.84 15.45 17.19
C SER A 763 -14.27 14.94 17.36
N PHE A 764 -15.09 15.07 16.32
CA PHE A 764 -16.41 14.42 16.30
C PHE A 764 -16.32 12.88 16.25
N SER A 765 -15.28 12.35 15.60
CA SER A 765 -15.14 10.90 15.42
C SER A 765 -14.76 10.17 16.72
N GLU A 766 -13.87 10.74 17.54
CA GLU A 766 -13.52 10.18 18.85
C GLU A 766 -14.70 10.30 19.83
N LEU A 767 -15.44 11.41 19.81
CA LEU A 767 -16.70 11.54 20.57
C LEU A 767 -17.70 10.46 20.20
N ALA A 768 -17.87 10.17 18.91
CA ALA A 768 -18.79 9.14 18.46
C ALA A 768 -18.33 7.72 18.83
N ARG A 769 -17.01 7.48 18.85
CA ARG A 769 -16.43 6.21 19.33
C ARG A 769 -16.66 6.00 20.82
N ASP A 770 -16.42 7.03 21.63
CA ASP A 770 -16.66 7.02 23.09
C ASP A 770 -18.15 6.82 23.42
N GLY A 771 -19.05 7.49 22.68
CA GLY A 771 -20.49 7.31 22.80
C GLY A 771 -20.94 5.87 22.50
N ARG A 772 -20.50 5.29 21.39
CA ARG A 772 -20.79 3.88 21.04
C ARG A 772 -20.20 2.91 22.07
N ALA A 773 -19.01 3.18 22.58
CA ALA A 773 -18.38 2.34 23.60
C ALA A 773 -19.19 2.35 24.90
N SER A 774 -19.67 3.53 25.32
CA SER A 774 -20.50 3.70 26.52
C SER A 774 -21.87 3.04 26.35
N GLU A 775 -22.53 3.23 25.20
CA GLU A 775 -23.79 2.57 24.86
C GLU A 775 -23.66 1.04 24.84
N ARG A 776 -22.60 0.52 24.23
CA ARG A 776 -22.30 -0.91 24.22
C ARG A 776 -22.07 -1.44 25.64
N ALA A 777 -21.32 -0.72 26.47
CA ALA A 777 -21.08 -1.11 27.85
C ALA A 777 -22.40 -1.23 28.66
N ARG A 778 -23.30 -0.24 28.51
CA ARG A 778 -24.65 -0.26 29.11
C ARG A 778 -25.48 -1.44 28.61
N THR A 779 -25.52 -1.63 27.29
CA THR A 779 -26.31 -2.69 26.63
C THR A 779 -25.87 -4.09 27.08
N LEU A 780 -24.58 -4.27 27.33
CA LEU A 780 -23.99 -5.54 27.79
C LEU A 780 -23.93 -5.67 29.32
N GLY A 781 -24.40 -4.67 30.09
CA GLY A 781 -24.31 -4.66 31.55
C GLY A 781 -22.88 -4.59 32.10
N LEU A 782 -21.92 -4.09 31.32
CA LEU A 782 -20.51 -3.96 31.70
C LEU A 782 -20.19 -2.65 32.45
N GLY A 783 -21.11 -1.68 32.42
CA GLY A 783 -20.99 -0.42 33.15
C GLY A 783 -21.97 0.65 32.65
N ASP A 784 -22.26 1.62 33.51
CA ASP A 784 -23.30 2.65 33.29
C ASP A 784 -22.74 4.08 33.17
N ALA A 785 -21.43 4.23 33.02
CA ALA A 785 -20.82 5.55 32.88
C ALA A 785 -21.32 6.27 31.61
N PRO A 786 -21.70 7.55 31.69
CA PRO A 786 -22.08 8.33 30.51
C PRO A 786 -20.87 8.59 29.62
N GLY A 787 -21.11 8.67 28.30
CA GLY A 787 -20.08 9.11 27.35
C GLY A 787 -19.67 10.57 27.56
N TRP A 788 -18.58 10.98 26.92
CA TRP A 788 -18.04 12.34 27.07
C TRP A 788 -19.01 13.42 26.59
N VAL A 789 -19.75 13.17 25.50
CA VAL A 789 -20.77 14.10 24.99
C VAL A 789 -21.88 14.32 26.03
N GLU A 790 -22.38 13.24 26.62
CA GLU A 790 -23.42 13.29 27.68
C GLU A 790 -22.92 14.05 28.91
N HIS A 791 -21.64 13.88 29.26
CA HIS A 791 -21.01 14.59 30.38
C HIS A 791 -20.83 16.10 30.09
N CYS A 792 -20.38 16.46 28.89
CA CYS A 792 -20.11 17.84 28.50
C CYS A 792 -21.40 18.64 28.26
N LEU A 793 -22.44 18.00 27.72
CA LEU A 793 -23.67 18.65 27.28
C LEU A 793 -24.90 18.13 28.05
N PRO A 794 -24.94 18.20 29.39
CA PRO A 794 -26.06 17.71 30.15
C PRO A 794 -27.30 18.59 29.98
N GLY A 795 -28.48 18.00 30.20
CA GLY A 795 -29.76 18.71 30.22
C GLY A 795 -30.36 18.96 28.83
N ASP A 796 -31.20 19.98 28.72
CA ASP A 796 -32.04 20.25 27.55
C ASP A 796 -31.69 21.58 26.84
N THR A 797 -30.59 22.24 27.23
CA THR A 797 -30.10 23.47 26.61
C THR A 797 -29.83 23.24 25.12
N PRO A 798 -30.56 23.92 24.20
CA PRO A 798 -30.39 23.74 22.76
C PRO A 798 -28.94 23.89 22.29
N VAL A 799 -28.58 23.13 21.26
CA VAL A 799 -27.21 23.02 20.76
C VAL A 799 -27.18 23.28 19.25
N VAL A 800 -26.26 24.14 18.80
CA VAL A 800 -25.91 24.34 17.39
C VAL A 800 -24.45 23.93 17.18
N ALA A 801 -24.19 22.98 16.29
CA ALA A 801 -22.84 22.58 15.91
C ALA A 801 -22.50 23.03 14.49
N ALA A 802 -21.35 23.69 14.34
CA ALA A 802 -20.83 24.17 13.08
C ALA A 802 -19.50 23.48 12.74
N SER A 803 -19.36 23.09 11.48
CA SER A 803 -18.15 22.47 10.94
C SER A 803 -17.88 22.97 9.52
N ASP A 804 -16.60 23.11 9.14
CA ASP A 804 -16.20 23.42 7.75
C ASP A 804 -16.22 22.17 6.85
N TYR A 805 -16.94 21.14 7.31
CA TYR A 805 -17.21 19.86 6.67
C TYR A 805 -18.73 19.65 6.54
N VAL A 806 -19.15 18.67 5.76
CA VAL A 806 -20.56 18.30 5.58
C VAL A 806 -21.25 18.05 6.92
N ARG A 807 -22.57 18.33 6.99
CA ARG A 807 -23.39 18.14 8.21
C ARG A 807 -23.28 16.73 8.79
N ALA A 808 -23.01 15.72 7.96
CA ALA A 808 -22.77 14.35 8.40
C ALA A 808 -21.62 14.19 9.42
N VAL A 809 -20.67 15.14 9.50
CA VAL A 809 -19.58 15.12 10.50
C VAL A 809 -20.11 15.47 11.91
N PRO A 810 -20.68 16.66 12.16
CA PRO A 810 -21.27 16.95 13.47
C PRO A 810 -22.50 16.10 13.81
N GLU A 811 -23.20 15.52 12.81
CA GLU A 811 -24.30 14.58 13.04
C GLU A 811 -23.86 13.27 13.72
N GLN A 812 -22.57 12.90 13.66
CA GLN A 812 -22.05 11.67 14.25
C GLN A 812 -22.34 11.54 15.75
N ILE A 813 -22.49 12.66 16.47
CA ILE A 813 -22.70 12.66 17.93
C ILE A 813 -24.18 12.84 18.36
N ARG A 814 -25.11 12.97 17.41
CA ARG A 814 -26.53 13.26 17.71
C ARG A 814 -27.15 12.29 18.71
N ALA A 815 -26.81 11.01 18.62
CA ALA A 815 -27.38 9.95 19.47
C ALA A 815 -27.16 10.17 20.98
N TRP A 816 -26.14 10.95 21.37
CA TRP A 816 -25.77 11.19 22.76
C TRP A 816 -26.06 12.62 23.24
N ILE A 817 -26.89 13.36 22.50
CA ILE A 817 -27.36 14.70 22.88
C ILE A 817 -28.87 14.65 23.12
N ALA A 818 -29.29 14.86 24.36
CA ALA A 818 -30.70 14.86 24.74
C ALA A 818 -31.45 16.16 24.36
N ALA A 819 -30.71 17.27 24.21
CA ALA A 819 -31.26 18.57 23.87
C ALA A 819 -31.60 18.70 22.37
N PRO A 820 -32.42 19.69 21.96
CA PRO A 820 -32.55 20.03 20.55
C PRO A 820 -31.19 20.33 19.93
N TYR A 821 -30.83 19.58 18.88
CA TYR A 821 -29.52 19.66 18.24
C TYR A 821 -29.66 20.01 16.77
N ARG A 822 -28.98 21.07 16.31
CA ARG A 822 -28.87 21.46 14.90
C ARG A 822 -27.44 21.45 14.44
N THR A 823 -27.23 20.98 13.22
CA THR A 823 -25.92 20.98 12.58
C THR A 823 -25.93 21.90 11.37
N VAL A 824 -24.89 22.73 11.26
CA VAL A 824 -24.55 23.46 10.04
C VAL A 824 -23.22 22.94 9.53
N GLY A 825 -23.12 22.81 8.21
CA GLY A 825 -21.99 22.18 7.54
C GLY A 825 -22.02 22.49 6.05
N THR A 826 -20.92 22.20 5.39
CA THR A 826 -20.61 22.66 4.04
C THR A 826 -20.93 21.59 2.99
N ASP A 827 -22.18 21.11 2.99
CA ASP A 827 -22.71 20.15 2.02
C ASP A 827 -22.74 20.77 0.61
N GLY A 828 -22.22 20.04 -0.38
CA GLY A 828 -22.12 20.48 -1.78
C GLY A 828 -20.70 20.57 -2.31
N PHE A 829 -20.59 20.86 -3.60
CA PHE A 829 -19.30 21.07 -4.27
C PHE A 829 -18.70 22.42 -3.90
N GLY A 830 -17.37 22.44 -3.75
CA GLY A 830 -16.61 23.67 -3.59
C GLY A 830 -16.70 24.61 -4.80
N ARG A 831 -16.37 25.89 -4.59
CA ARG A 831 -16.33 26.94 -5.62
C ARG A 831 -15.32 28.03 -5.22
N SER A 832 -14.75 28.71 -6.20
CA SER A 832 -13.72 29.73 -5.94
C SER A 832 -14.36 31.06 -5.52
N ASP A 833 -14.10 31.52 -4.30
CA ASP A 833 -14.48 32.85 -3.79
C ASP A 833 -13.68 33.19 -2.52
N THR A 834 -13.92 34.36 -1.94
CA THR A 834 -13.46 34.75 -0.61
C THR A 834 -14.07 33.84 0.48
N ARG A 835 -13.32 33.62 1.58
CA ARG A 835 -13.81 32.82 2.73
C ARG A 835 -15.18 33.30 3.24
N ALA A 836 -15.36 34.62 3.34
CA ALA A 836 -16.62 35.21 3.79
C ALA A 836 -17.79 34.85 2.88
N ARG A 837 -17.61 34.91 1.55
CA ARG A 837 -18.64 34.52 0.58
C ARG A 837 -18.90 33.02 0.59
N LEU A 838 -17.88 32.19 0.79
CA LEU A 838 -18.06 30.75 0.91
C LEU A 838 -18.80 30.37 2.19
N ARG A 839 -18.44 30.95 3.33
CA ARG A 839 -19.14 30.73 4.62
C ARG A 839 -20.60 31.19 4.57
N ASP A 840 -20.87 32.26 3.82
CA ASP A 840 -22.23 32.71 3.56
C ASP A 840 -22.98 31.81 2.57
N PHE A 841 -22.32 31.38 1.49
CA PHE A 841 -22.90 30.47 0.49
C PHE A 841 -23.27 29.12 1.12
N PHE A 842 -22.36 28.51 1.89
CA PHE A 842 -22.58 27.24 2.58
C PHE A 842 -23.40 27.37 3.87
N GLU A 843 -23.81 28.59 4.24
CA GLU A 843 -24.68 28.85 5.40
C GLU A 843 -24.05 28.44 6.75
N VAL A 844 -22.73 28.65 6.90
CA VAL A 844 -21.95 28.24 8.09
C VAL A 844 -21.32 29.41 8.87
N GLY A 845 -21.33 30.63 8.31
CA GLY A 845 -20.78 31.82 8.99
C GLY A 845 -21.56 32.23 10.26
N ALA A 846 -21.00 33.15 11.05
CA ALA A 846 -21.56 33.56 12.34
C ALA A 846 -23.04 34.00 12.28
N ASP A 847 -23.46 34.78 11.27
CA ASP A 847 -24.87 35.16 11.09
C ASP A 847 -25.79 33.94 10.96
N TRP A 848 -25.34 32.90 10.25
CA TRP A 848 -26.11 31.67 10.06
C TRP A 848 -26.20 30.86 11.35
N ILE A 849 -25.11 30.78 12.13
CA ILE A 849 -25.11 30.15 13.46
C ILE A 849 -26.10 30.88 14.40
N VAL A 850 -26.08 32.22 14.40
CA VAL A 850 -27.04 33.05 15.17
C VAL A 850 -28.47 32.75 14.73
N LEU A 851 -28.73 32.68 13.42
CA LEU A 851 -30.06 32.36 12.91
C LEU A 851 -30.55 30.98 13.38
N GLN A 852 -29.69 29.95 13.36
CA GLN A 852 -30.04 28.62 13.87
C GLN A 852 -30.33 28.63 15.37
N ALA A 853 -29.56 29.38 16.16
CA ALA A 853 -29.79 29.53 17.59
C ALA A 853 -31.12 30.25 17.88
N LEU A 854 -31.39 31.37 17.19
CA LEU A 854 -32.66 32.10 17.30
C LEU A 854 -33.85 31.23 16.89
N ASP A 855 -33.71 30.41 15.85
CA ASP A 855 -34.78 29.52 15.39
C ASP A 855 -35.09 28.42 16.43
N LEU A 856 -34.07 27.82 17.04
CA LEU A 856 -34.25 26.87 18.15
C LEU A 856 -34.90 27.50 19.38
N LEU A 857 -34.54 28.74 19.70
CA LEU A 857 -35.05 29.44 20.87
C LEU A 857 -36.44 30.02 20.64
N ALA A 858 -36.77 30.46 19.42
CA ALA A 858 -38.06 31.08 19.08
C ALA A 858 -39.25 30.11 19.19
N ASP A 859 -39.00 28.80 19.13
CA ASP A 859 -39.99 27.76 19.40
C ASP A 859 -40.37 27.68 20.88
N ARG A 860 -39.45 28.10 21.77
CA ARG A 860 -39.63 28.13 23.23
C ARG A 860 -39.96 29.53 23.77
N ASP A 861 -39.53 30.56 23.06
CA ASP A 861 -39.70 31.98 23.43
C ASP A 861 -40.15 32.79 22.22
N THR A 862 -41.45 33.06 22.15
CA THR A 862 -42.06 33.73 21.00
C THR A 862 -41.60 35.16 20.79
N THR A 863 -40.98 35.80 21.80
CA THR A 863 -40.45 37.17 21.69
C THR A 863 -39.30 37.26 20.68
N LEU A 864 -38.60 36.15 20.46
CA LEU A 864 -37.47 36.06 19.52
C LEU A 864 -37.90 35.91 18.06
N ARG A 865 -39.19 35.72 17.77
CA ARG A 865 -39.68 35.54 16.39
C ARG A 865 -39.41 36.74 15.49
N GLY A 866 -39.52 37.96 16.03
CA GLY A 866 -39.24 39.20 15.29
C GLY A 866 -37.75 39.34 14.94
N ALA A 867 -36.88 39.13 15.94
CA ALA A 867 -35.43 39.10 15.76
C ALA A 867 -34.99 38.07 14.71
N ARG A 868 -35.51 36.84 14.80
CA ARG A 868 -35.29 35.78 13.81
C ARG A 868 -35.69 36.20 12.41
N GLN A 869 -36.87 36.80 12.25
CA GLN A 869 -37.38 37.24 10.95
C GLN A 869 -36.52 38.35 10.35
N ALA A 870 -36.13 39.35 11.15
CA ALA A 870 -35.25 40.43 10.72
C ALA A 870 -33.88 39.89 10.23
N LEU A 871 -33.32 38.88 10.92
CA LEU A 871 -32.07 38.26 10.50
C LEU A 871 -32.23 37.45 9.19
N ARG A 872 -33.36 36.77 8.99
CA ARG A 872 -33.67 36.09 7.71
C ARG A 872 -33.71 37.07 6.54
N GLU A 873 -34.32 38.23 6.74
CA GLU A 873 -34.39 39.30 5.73
C GLU A 873 -32.99 39.85 5.43
N LYS A 874 -32.17 40.13 6.46
CA LYS A 874 -30.78 40.56 6.30
C LYS A 874 -29.94 39.57 5.49
N LEU A 875 -30.15 38.27 5.70
CA LEU A 875 -29.42 37.19 5.02
C LEU A 875 -29.95 36.86 3.62
N GLY A 876 -31.06 37.49 3.19
CA GLY A 876 -31.74 37.14 1.95
C GLY A 876 -32.22 35.68 1.94
N ALA A 877 -32.57 35.11 3.10
CA ALA A 877 -32.82 33.68 3.24
C ALA A 877 -33.99 33.19 2.35
N ALA A 878 -34.99 34.05 2.09
CA ALA A 878 -36.12 33.73 1.22
C ALA A 878 -35.74 33.65 -0.27
N GLU A 879 -34.62 34.26 -0.67
CA GLU A 879 -34.14 34.30 -2.06
C GLU A 879 -33.25 33.09 -2.39
N ARG A 880 -32.84 32.31 -1.38
CA ARG A 880 -31.98 31.13 -1.50
C ARG A 880 -32.78 29.86 -1.79
N ALA A 881 -33.43 29.82 -2.95
CA ALA A 881 -34.25 28.68 -3.35
C ALA A 881 -33.43 27.40 -3.63
N THR A 882 -32.19 27.55 -4.11
CA THR A 882 -31.29 26.43 -4.40
C THR A 882 -30.35 26.21 -3.22
N PRO A 883 -30.40 25.05 -2.54
CA PRO A 883 -29.47 24.76 -1.45
C PRO A 883 -28.04 24.53 -1.97
N PRO A 884 -27.00 24.72 -1.14
CA PRO A 884 -25.60 24.63 -1.56
C PRO A 884 -25.20 23.31 -2.24
N TRP A 885 -25.85 22.19 -1.91
CA TRP A 885 -25.60 20.87 -2.49
C TRP A 885 -26.30 20.61 -3.84
N LEU A 886 -27.16 21.53 -4.32
CA LEU A 886 -27.78 21.48 -5.64
C LEU A 886 -27.31 22.63 -6.56
N ALA A 887 -26.47 23.52 -6.05
CA ALA A 887 -26.07 24.78 -6.68
C ALA A 887 -24.74 24.71 -7.42
#